data_AF-A0AAD9BQ07-F1
#
_entry.id   AF-A0AAD9BQ07-F1
#
_cell.length_a   1.000
_cell.length_b   1.000
_cell.length_c   1.000
_cell.angle_alpha   90.00
_cell.angle_beta   90.00
_cell.angle_gamma   90.00
#
_symmetry.space_group_name_H-M   'P 1'
#
loop_
_entity.id
_entity.type
_entity.pdbx_description
1 polymer ?
#
loop_
_entity_poly.entity_id
_entity_poly.type
_entity_poly.pdbx_seq_one_letter_code
_entity_poly.pdbx_strand_id
1 'polypeptide(L)'
;MPLEEGDTFFFQPRPLKNLVLVDEQENLSPIMTCQIADLANEDTPQLYVACGRGPRSTLRVLRHGLEVSEMAVSELPGNPNAVWTVRKHVEDEFDAYIIVSFVNATLVLSIGETVEEVTDSGFLGTTPTLSCSLLGEDALVQVYPDGIRHIRADKRVNEWKTPGKKTIVRCAVNQRQVVIALTGGELVYFEMDPSGQLNEYTERKEMSADVVCMSLANVPPGEQRSRFLAVGLVDNTVRIISLDPSDCLQPLSMQALPAQPESLCIVEMGGVEKQDELGEKGTIGFLYLNIGLQNGVLLRTVLDPVTGDLSDTRTRYLGSRPVKLFRVRMQGQEAVLAMSSRSWLSYSYQSRFHLTPLSYETLEILALEKLGAVFNQVAFPLQYTPRKFVIHPETNNLILIETDHNAYTEATKAQRKQQMAEEMVEAAGEDERELAAEMAAAFLNENLPEAIFGAPKAGAGQWASLVRLINPIQGTTLDLVQLEQNEAAFSVAVCRFPNTGDDWYVLVGVARDMILNPRSVSGGFIYTYRLISGGEKLEFVHKTPVEDVPLAIAPFQGRILVGVGKLLRIYDLGKKKLLRKCENKHVPNLVTSIHTIGQRVIVTDVSESLFWVRYRRNENQLIIFADDTYPRWVTTACLLDYDTMAAADKFGNISIVRLPPNTSDDVDEDPTGNKALWDRGLLNGASQKAEVIMNYHVGETVLSIQKTTLIPGGSESMVYTTLSGGIGILVPFTSHEDHDFFQHLEMHMRSEFPPLCGRDHLSFRSYYFPVKNVIDGDLCEQFNSMDPHKQKSVAEELDRTPPEVSKKLEDIRTRYAF
;
A
#
# COMPACT_ATOMS: atom_id res chain seq x y z
N MET A 1 38.07 -35.66 24.35
CA MET A 1 38.67 -36.78 23.58
C MET A 1 39.23 -36.20 22.31
N PRO A 2 40.50 -36.47 21.93
CA PRO A 2 40.94 -36.18 20.58
C PRO A 2 40.14 -37.07 19.61
N LEU A 3 39.54 -36.48 18.58
CA LEU A 3 38.87 -37.22 17.50
C LEU A 3 39.95 -37.82 16.59
N GLU A 4 39.72 -39.02 16.07
CA GLU A 4 40.55 -39.61 15.02
C GLU A 4 40.26 -38.93 13.67
N GLU A 5 41.18 -39.07 12.71
CA GLU A 5 41.13 -38.40 11.41
C GLU A 5 39.92 -38.90 10.58
N GLY A 6 38.82 -38.14 10.59
CA GLY A 6 37.57 -38.47 9.91
C GLY A 6 36.34 -38.38 10.79
N ASP A 7 36.50 -38.43 12.12
CA ASP A 7 35.39 -38.28 13.06
C ASP A 7 35.08 -36.80 13.30
N THR A 8 33.79 -36.46 13.32
CA THR A 8 33.31 -35.10 13.56
C THR A 8 32.28 -35.09 14.69
N PHE A 9 32.20 -33.96 15.41
CA PHE A 9 31.19 -33.80 16.45
C PHE A 9 29.80 -33.56 15.83
N PHE A 10 28.81 -34.29 16.32
CA PHE A 10 27.39 -34.06 16.00
C PHE A 10 26.69 -33.33 17.14
N PHE A 11 25.62 -32.60 16.81
CA PHE A 11 24.78 -31.92 17.79
C PHE A 11 23.31 -32.00 17.39
N GLN A 12 22.41 -32.01 18.38
CA GLN A 12 20.98 -31.97 18.13
C GLN A 12 20.51 -30.51 18.07
N PRO A 13 19.90 -30.04 16.97
CA PRO A 13 19.26 -28.74 16.92
C PRO A 13 18.09 -28.70 17.91
N ARG A 14 17.84 -27.54 18.52
CA ARG A 14 16.78 -27.36 19.52
C ARG A 14 16.16 -25.95 19.44
N PRO A 15 14.94 -25.76 19.96
CA PRO A 15 14.34 -24.42 20.07
C PRO A 15 15.21 -23.45 20.89
N LEU A 16 14.92 -22.17 20.75
CA LEU A 16 15.64 -21.10 21.46
C LEU A 16 15.55 -21.30 22.98
N LYS A 17 16.71 -21.45 23.63
CA LYS A 17 16.85 -21.48 25.10
C LYS A 17 17.67 -20.31 25.64
N ASN A 18 18.57 -19.78 24.82
CA ASN A 18 19.49 -18.71 25.19
C ASN A 18 19.03 -17.33 24.72
N LEU A 19 18.02 -17.29 23.84
CA LEU A 19 17.48 -16.08 23.23
C LEU A 19 15.96 -16.11 23.35
N VAL A 20 15.34 -14.94 23.40
CA VAL A 20 13.90 -14.74 23.29
C VAL A 20 13.66 -13.72 22.18
N LEU A 21 12.62 -13.94 21.36
CA LEU A 21 12.24 -12.97 20.34
C LEU A 21 11.65 -11.74 21.02
N VAL A 22 12.33 -10.59 20.86
CA VAL A 22 11.90 -9.31 21.45
C VAL A 22 11.23 -8.42 20.41
N ASP A 23 11.75 -8.43 19.19
CA ASP A 23 11.28 -7.60 18.09
C ASP A 23 11.51 -8.33 16.77
N GLU A 24 10.63 -8.12 15.80
CA GLU A 24 10.72 -8.66 14.44
C GLU A 24 10.56 -7.52 13.44
N GLN A 25 11.65 -7.18 12.76
CA GLN A 25 11.62 -6.16 11.72
C GLN A 25 11.14 -6.75 10.40
N GLU A 26 10.01 -6.24 9.95
CA GLU A 26 9.40 -6.66 8.70
C GLU A 26 10.23 -6.23 7.49
N ASN A 27 10.50 -7.18 6.58
CA ASN A 27 11.23 -6.91 5.35
C ASN A 27 10.54 -7.62 4.17
N LEU A 28 10.31 -6.89 3.08
CA LEU A 28 9.71 -7.39 1.85
C LEU A 28 10.71 -8.11 0.93
N SER A 29 12.01 -8.00 1.18
CA SER A 29 13.02 -8.66 0.36
C SER A 29 13.04 -10.18 0.55
N PRO A 30 13.22 -10.97 -0.52
CA PRO A 30 13.15 -10.56 -1.93
C PRO A 30 11.73 -10.50 -2.47
N ILE A 31 11.34 -9.42 -3.14
CA ILE A 31 10.07 -9.38 -3.90
C ILE A 31 10.28 -10.09 -5.24
N MET A 32 9.61 -11.21 -5.44
CA MET A 32 9.72 -12.01 -6.67
C MET A 32 8.70 -11.58 -7.73
N THR A 33 7.49 -11.24 -7.30
CA THR A 33 6.43 -10.75 -8.19
C THR A 33 5.42 -9.93 -7.39
N CYS A 34 4.79 -8.96 -8.05
CA CYS A 34 3.75 -8.12 -7.48
C CYS A 34 2.61 -7.96 -8.49
N GLN A 35 1.38 -7.90 -7.99
CA GLN A 35 0.20 -7.47 -8.74
C GLN A 35 -0.57 -6.45 -7.92
N ILE A 36 -0.97 -5.36 -8.55
CA ILE A 36 -1.76 -4.30 -7.96
C ILE A 36 -3.18 -4.44 -8.48
N ALA A 37 -4.11 -4.76 -7.59
CA ALA A 37 -5.51 -5.01 -7.92
C ALA A 37 -6.39 -4.71 -6.71
N ASP A 38 -7.65 -4.35 -6.95
CA ASP A 38 -8.65 -4.26 -5.90
C ASP A 38 -9.43 -5.59 -5.81
N LEU A 39 -8.89 -6.56 -5.08
CA LEU A 39 -9.55 -7.87 -4.89
C LEU A 39 -10.47 -7.88 -3.66
N ALA A 40 -10.28 -6.93 -2.74
CA ALA A 40 -11.05 -6.79 -1.52
C ALA A 40 -12.25 -5.82 -1.65
N ASN A 41 -12.39 -5.13 -2.79
CA ASN A 41 -13.41 -4.10 -3.06
C ASN A 41 -13.33 -2.93 -2.06
N GLU A 42 -12.10 -2.45 -1.79
CA GLU A 42 -11.83 -1.36 -0.85
C GLU A 42 -11.70 0.02 -1.54
N ASP A 43 -12.07 0.12 -2.83
CA ASP A 43 -11.86 1.25 -3.76
C ASP A 43 -10.39 1.56 -4.06
N THR A 44 -9.51 1.51 -3.06
CA THR A 44 -8.06 1.64 -3.21
C THR A 44 -7.44 0.28 -3.52
N PRO A 45 -6.73 0.11 -4.65
CA PRO A 45 -6.07 -1.14 -4.99
C PRO A 45 -5.05 -1.56 -3.93
N GLN A 46 -5.00 -2.86 -3.63
CA GLN A 46 -4.00 -3.44 -2.75
C GLN A 46 -2.82 -3.98 -3.56
N LEU A 47 -1.64 -4.08 -2.95
CA LEU A 47 -0.47 -4.68 -3.57
C LEU A 47 -0.31 -6.12 -3.07
N TYR A 48 -0.52 -7.08 -3.95
CA TYR A 48 -0.30 -8.50 -3.68
C TYR A 48 1.14 -8.85 -4.05
N VAL A 49 1.97 -9.09 -3.05
CA VAL A 49 3.42 -9.26 -3.17
C VAL A 49 3.82 -10.68 -2.80
N ALA A 50 4.34 -11.46 -3.74
CA ALA A 50 4.93 -12.76 -3.42
C ALA A 50 6.44 -12.57 -3.17
N CYS A 51 6.87 -12.80 -1.93
CA CYS A 51 8.23 -12.50 -1.49
C CYS A 51 8.81 -13.57 -0.55
N GLY A 52 10.09 -13.40 -0.19
CA GLY A 52 10.80 -14.25 0.77
C GLY A 52 11.57 -15.40 0.11
N ARG A 53 12.22 -16.22 0.94
CA ARG A 53 13.15 -17.27 0.48
C ARG A 53 12.84 -18.62 1.12
N GLY A 54 12.59 -19.62 0.29
CA GLY A 54 12.40 -21.01 0.71
C GLY A 54 11.24 -21.15 1.71
N PRO A 55 11.47 -21.80 2.87
CA PRO A 55 10.41 -22.04 3.85
C PRO A 55 9.97 -20.76 4.60
N ARG A 56 10.64 -19.62 4.37
CA ARG A 56 10.27 -18.31 4.92
C ARG A 56 9.60 -17.41 3.87
N SER A 57 9.19 -17.98 2.75
CA SER A 57 8.45 -17.25 1.74
C SER A 57 7.03 -16.94 2.21
N THR A 58 6.50 -15.81 1.75
CA THR A 58 5.17 -15.32 2.11
C THR A 58 4.51 -14.65 0.92
N LEU A 59 3.20 -14.82 0.77
CA LEU A 59 2.38 -13.89 0.00
C LEU A 59 1.91 -12.79 0.95
N ARG A 60 2.27 -11.54 0.69
CA ARG A 60 1.87 -10.39 1.50
C ARG A 60 0.87 -9.52 0.77
N VAL A 61 -0.17 -9.10 1.48
CA VAL A 61 -1.12 -8.09 0.99
C VAL A 61 -0.73 -6.77 1.64
N LEU A 62 -0.26 -5.81 0.84
CA LEU A 62 0.05 -4.48 1.32
C LEU A 62 -1.14 -3.57 1.10
N ARG A 63 -1.63 -3.00 2.20
CA ARG A 63 -2.63 -1.93 2.18
C ARG A 63 -1.93 -0.64 2.57
N HIS A 64 -2.11 0.39 1.75
CA HIS A 64 -1.70 1.71 2.18
C HIS A 64 -2.62 2.18 3.31
N GLY A 65 -2.02 2.45 4.47
CA GLY A 65 -2.67 2.99 5.64
C GLY A 65 -1.99 2.58 6.93
N LEU A 66 -2.31 3.30 8.01
CA LEU A 66 -1.83 3.01 9.36
C LEU A 66 -2.48 1.74 9.91
N GLU A 67 -1.69 0.97 10.65
CA GLU A 67 -2.13 -0.22 11.38
C GLU A 67 -3.08 0.18 12.51
N VAL A 68 -4.18 -0.56 12.64
CA VAL A 68 -5.15 -0.40 13.72
C VAL A 68 -5.13 -1.70 14.52
N SER A 69 -4.64 -1.63 15.76
CA SER A 69 -4.67 -2.73 16.72
C SER A 69 -6.00 -2.70 17.47
N GLU A 70 -6.82 -3.73 17.29
CA GLU A 70 -8.09 -3.86 18.01
C GLU A 70 -7.83 -4.24 19.48
N MET A 71 -8.16 -3.33 20.40
CA MET A 71 -7.98 -3.56 21.84
C MET A 71 -9.19 -4.27 22.47
N ALA A 72 -10.40 -3.94 22.02
CA ALA A 72 -11.65 -4.53 22.47
C ALA A 72 -12.76 -4.34 21.43
N VAL A 73 -13.65 -5.32 21.30
CA VAL A 73 -14.84 -5.26 20.43
C VAL A 73 -16.07 -5.62 21.26
N SER A 74 -17.09 -4.76 21.20
CA SER A 74 -18.37 -4.97 21.88
C SER A 74 -19.50 -4.56 20.94
N GLU A 75 -20.45 -5.47 20.71
CA GLU A 75 -21.64 -5.17 19.91
C GLU A 75 -22.62 -4.31 20.70
N LEU A 76 -23.04 -3.18 20.11
CA LEU A 76 -24.00 -2.27 20.72
C LEU A 76 -25.41 -2.51 20.17
N PRO A 77 -26.47 -2.33 20.99
CA PRO A 77 -27.84 -2.45 20.51
C PRO A 77 -28.27 -1.22 19.69
N GLY A 78 -28.80 -1.45 18.50
CA GLY A 78 -29.29 -0.38 17.62
C GLY A 78 -28.16 0.35 16.89
N ASN A 79 -28.49 1.52 16.30
CA ASN A 79 -27.51 2.34 15.58
C ASN A 79 -27.06 3.53 16.44
N PRO A 80 -25.84 3.50 17.01
CA PRO A 80 -25.25 4.68 17.63
C PRO A 80 -25.00 5.76 16.57
N ASN A 81 -24.96 7.02 16.99
CA ASN A 81 -24.68 8.16 16.10
C ASN A 81 -23.45 8.98 16.53
N ALA A 82 -23.03 8.87 17.79
CA ALA A 82 -21.88 9.58 18.33
C ALA A 82 -21.33 8.88 19.60
N VAL A 83 -20.06 9.12 19.92
CA VAL A 83 -19.35 8.65 21.11
C VAL A 83 -18.36 9.70 21.56
N TRP A 84 -18.19 9.84 22.87
CA TRP A 84 -17.21 10.70 23.50
C TRP A 84 -16.55 9.96 24.66
N THR A 85 -15.27 10.27 24.91
CA THR A 85 -14.59 9.87 26.14
C THR A 85 -14.33 11.11 26.99
N VAL A 86 -14.53 10.98 28.30
CA VAL A 86 -14.38 12.11 29.23
C VAL A 86 -13.70 11.65 30.52
N ARG A 87 -12.77 12.48 31.01
CA ARG A 87 -12.08 12.32 32.29
C ARG A 87 -12.94 12.83 33.45
N LYS A 88 -12.65 12.37 34.66
CA LYS A 88 -13.26 12.96 35.88
C LYS A 88 -12.56 14.23 36.28
N HIS A 89 -11.23 14.24 36.21
CA HIS A 89 -10.39 15.38 36.52
C HIS A 89 -9.41 15.67 35.38
N VAL A 90 -8.99 16.93 35.24
CA VAL A 90 -8.03 17.35 34.20
C VAL A 90 -6.65 16.70 34.37
N GLU A 91 -6.25 16.48 35.62
CA GLU A 91 -4.97 15.82 35.98
C GLU A 91 -5.01 14.29 35.87
N ASP A 92 -6.19 13.69 35.67
CA ASP A 92 -6.30 12.25 35.51
C ASP A 92 -5.58 11.81 34.23
N GLU A 93 -4.74 10.79 34.33
CA GLU A 93 -4.06 10.21 33.17
C GLU A 93 -5.04 9.49 32.23
N PHE A 94 -6.07 8.86 32.80
CA PHE A 94 -7.03 8.00 32.09
C PHE A 94 -8.43 8.61 32.03
N ASP A 95 -9.15 8.29 30.95
CA ASP A 95 -10.56 8.64 30.80
C ASP A 95 -11.43 7.77 31.72
N ALA A 96 -12.55 8.32 32.20
CA ALA A 96 -13.40 7.66 33.18
C ALA A 96 -14.74 7.17 32.62
N TYR A 97 -15.26 7.85 31.58
CA TYR A 97 -16.55 7.55 30.98
C TYR A 97 -16.47 7.48 29.46
N ILE A 98 -17.17 6.51 28.87
CA ILE A 98 -17.50 6.43 27.43
C ILE A 98 -19.00 6.71 27.30
N ILE A 99 -19.35 7.76 26.57
CA ILE A 99 -20.74 8.17 26.36
C ILE A 99 -21.10 7.84 24.92
N VAL A 100 -22.07 6.96 24.69
CA VAL A 100 -22.60 6.60 23.37
C VAL A 100 -23.98 7.21 23.19
N SER A 101 -24.16 8.06 22.18
CA SER A 101 -25.47 8.62 21.83
C SER A 101 -26.13 7.78 20.74
N PHE A 102 -27.45 7.60 20.88
CA PHE A 102 -28.36 7.00 19.92
C PHE A 102 -29.36 8.05 19.44
N VAL A 103 -30.26 7.68 18.54
CA VAL A 103 -31.29 8.59 18.01
C VAL A 103 -32.20 9.13 19.12
N ASN A 104 -32.54 8.31 20.12
CA ASN A 104 -33.53 8.63 21.16
C ASN A 104 -33.00 8.51 22.60
N ALA A 105 -31.75 8.11 22.80
CA ALA A 105 -31.20 7.83 24.12
C ALA A 105 -29.68 8.03 24.15
N THR A 106 -29.11 8.09 25.34
CA THR A 106 -27.66 8.12 25.57
C THR A 106 -27.29 7.05 26.58
N LEU A 107 -26.31 6.21 26.25
CA LEU A 107 -25.73 5.19 27.11
C LEU A 107 -24.41 5.70 27.67
N VAL A 108 -24.18 5.49 28.97
CA VAL A 108 -22.94 5.89 29.64
C VAL A 108 -22.28 4.64 30.23
N LEU A 109 -21.03 4.40 29.83
CA LEU A 109 -20.21 3.30 30.29
C LEU A 109 -19.07 3.87 31.14
N SER A 110 -18.74 3.25 32.27
CA SER A 110 -17.54 3.60 33.04
C SER A 110 -16.36 2.75 32.64
N ILE A 111 -15.18 3.37 32.55
CA ILE A 111 -13.91 2.71 32.29
C ILE A 111 -13.28 2.36 33.64
N GLY A 112 -13.16 1.06 33.92
CA GLY A 112 -12.46 0.51 35.08
C GLY A 112 -11.65 -0.73 34.69
N GLU A 113 -11.56 -1.74 35.56
CA GLU A 113 -11.01 -3.05 35.19
C GLU A 113 -11.87 -3.76 34.15
N THR A 114 -13.18 -3.52 34.20
CA THR A 114 -14.17 -3.95 33.21
C THR A 114 -14.99 -2.74 32.77
N VAL A 115 -15.56 -2.79 31.57
CA VAL A 115 -16.44 -1.75 31.04
C VAL A 115 -17.88 -2.10 31.43
N GLU A 116 -18.50 -1.27 32.26
CA GLU A 116 -19.85 -1.48 32.78
C GLU A 116 -20.77 -0.28 32.50
N GLU A 117 -22.07 -0.53 32.35
CA GLU A 117 -23.09 0.52 32.20
C GLU A 117 -23.38 1.21 33.54
N VAL A 118 -23.34 2.54 33.54
CA VAL A 118 -23.53 3.35 34.75
C VAL A 118 -24.66 4.36 34.60
N THR A 119 -25.59 4.33 35.54
CA THR A 119 -26.77 5.23 35.57
C THR A 119 -26.66 6.37 36.57
N ASP A 120 -25.71 6.33 37.52
CA ASP A 120 -25.54 7.34 38.57
C ASP A 120 -24.47 8.40 38.24
N SER A 121 -24.05 8.46 36.97
CA SER A 121 -23.04 9.38 36.42
C SER A 121 -23.49 10.83 36.36
N GLY A 122 -24.79 11.10 36.48
CA GLY A 122 -25.37 12.44 36.42
C GLY A 122 -25.74 12.91 35.01
N PHE A 123 -25.34 12.17 33.97
CA PHE A 123 -25.75 12.41 32.58
C PHE A 123 -27.24 12.10 32.36
N LEU A 124 -27.84 12.77 31.39
CA LEU A 124 -29.20 12.50 30.92
C LEU A 124 -29.18 11.39 29.87
N GLY A 125 -29.68 10.20 30.22
CA GLY A 125 -29.74 9.05 29.30
C GLY A 125 -30.99 8.99 28.41
N THR A 126 -32.02 9.79 28.69
CA THR A 126 -33.34 9.69 28.02
C THR A 126 -33.45 10.45 26.70
N THR A 127 -32.46 11.26 26.36
CA THR A 127 -32.42 12.08 25.14
C THR A 127 -31.10 11.85 24.41
N PRO A 128 -31.04 12.07 23.09
CA PRO A 128 -29.78 12.10 22.37
C PRO A 128 -28.86 13.20 22.91
N THR A 129 -27.56 12.96 22.84
CA THR A 129 -26.52 13.92 23.27
C THR A 129 -25.80 14.46 22.03
N LEU A 130 -25.54 15.76 21.98
CA LEU A 130 -24.74 16.40 20.92
C LEU A 130 -23.25 16.50 21.27
N SER A 131 -22.91 16.65 22.55
CA SER A 131 -21.52 16.69 23.01
C SER A 131 -21.41 16.39 24.51
N CYS A 132 -20.33 15.74 24.90
CA CYS A 132 -19.89 15.59 26.27
C CYS A 132 -18.43 16.04 26.39
N SER A 133 -18.12 16.89 27.37
CA SER A 133 -16.75 17.37 27.61
C SER A 133 -16.49 17.65 29.08
N LEU A 134 -15.22 17.58 29.47
CA LEU A 134 -14.72 18.12 30.73
C LEU A 134 -14.57 19.65 30.58
N LEU A 135 -15.20 20.40 31.47
CA LEU A 135 -15.14 21.84 31.58
C LEU A 135 -14.49 22.22 32.92
N GLY A 136 -13.44 23.02 32.88
CA GLY A 136 -12.65 23.33 34.08
C GLY A 136 -11.83 22.15 34.58
N GLU A 137 -11.71 22.03 35.90
CA GLU A 137 -10.86 21.01 36.54
C GLU A 137 -11.62 19.69 36.70
N ASP A 138 -12.88 19.73 37.14
CA ASP A 138 -13.65 18.57 37.61
C ASP A 138 -15.14 18.58 37.22
N ALA A 139 -15.57 19.55 36.40
CA ALA A 139 -16.96 19.68 35.98
C ALA A 139 -17.19 19.07 34.58
N LEU A 140 -18.33 18.41 34.41
CA LEU A 140 -18.74 17.79 33.16
C LEU A 140 -19.85 18.61 32.53
N VAL A 141 -19.82 18.74 31.21
CA VAL A 141 -20.89 19.37 30.44
C VAL A 141 -21.46 18.38 29.44
N GLN A 142 -22.77 18.25 29.43
CA GLN A 142 -23.54 17.53 28.43
C GLN A 142 -24.42 18.52 27.68
N VAL A 143 -24.29 18.57 26.36
CA VAL A 143 -25.17 19.34 25.49
C VAL A 143 -26.14 18.40 24.80
N TYR A 144 -27.44 18.70 24.86
CA TYR A 144 -28.52 17.91 24.26
C TYR A 144 -29.52 18.85 23.57
N PRO A 145 -30.42 18.37 22.69
CA PRO A 145 -31.23 19.27 21.86
C PRO A 145 -32.07 20.28 22.64
N ASP A 146 -32.52 19.91 23.83
CA ASP A 146 -33.42 20.74 24.64
C ASP A 146 -32.66 21.67 25.62
N GLY A 147 -31.35 21.53 25.78
CA GLY A 147 -30.58 22.33 26.74
C GLY A 147 -29.12 21.93 26.95
N ILE A 148 -28.51 22.56 27.96
CA ILE A 148 -27.15 22.26 28.45
C ILE A 148 -27.27 21.79 29.90
N ARG A 149 -26.58 20.71 30.23
CA ARG A 149 -26.48 20.17 31.59
C ARG A 149 -25.03 20.30 32.06
N HIS A 150 -24.82 21.07 33.11
CA HIS A 150 -23.52 21.25 33.76
C HIS A 150 -23.52 20.51 35.09
N ILE A 151 -22.65 19.50 35.21
CA ILE A 151 -22.56 18.56 36.31
C ILE A 151 -21.25 18.84 37.05
N ARG A 152 -21.33 19.33 38.28
CA ARG A 152 -20.15 19.55 39.12
C ARG A 152 -19.70 18.27 39.81
N ALA A 153 -18.46 18.22 40.30
CA ALA A 153 -17.92 17.06 41.01
C ALA A 153 -18.74 16.64 42.25
N ASP A 154 -19.43 17.59 42.89
CA ASP A 154 -20.34 17.32 44.01
C ASP A 154 -21.74 16.81 43.59
N LYS A 155 -21.88 16.38 42.32
CA LYS A 155 -23.11 15.90 41.69
C LYS A 155 -24.23 16.96 41.62
N ARG A 156 -23.94 18.25 41.84
CA ARG A 156 -24.91 19.33 41.56
C ARG A 156 -25.05 19.50 40.05
N VAL A 157 -26.30 19.60 39.61
CA VAL A 157 -26.66 19.75 38.22
C VAL A 157 -27.29 21.12 38.00
N ASN A 158 -26.65 21.93 37.16
CA ASN A 158 -27.24 23.16 36.64
C ASN A 158 -27.75 22.88 35.23
N GLU A 159 -29.04 23.13 35.00
CA GLU A 159 -29.68 22.89 33.71
C GLU A 159 -30.05 24.23 33.07
N TRP A 160 -29.53 24.47 31.87
CA TRP A 160 -29.95 25.59 31.03
C TRP A 160 -30.91 25.04 29.96
N LYS A 161 -32.11 25.59 29.91
CA LYS A 161 -33.14 25.18 28.94
C LYS A 161 -33.13 26.10 27.74
N THR A 162 -33.38 25.52 26.58
CA THR A 162 -33.49 26.26 25.33
C THR A 162 -34.59 27.34 25.38
N PRO A 163 -34.33 28.55 24.86
CA PRO A 163 -35.32 29.62 24.82
C PRO A 163 -36.50 29.29 23.90
N GLY A 164 -37.72 29.30 24.45
CA GLY A 164 -38.95 29.16 23.68
C GLY A 164 -39.18 27.73 23.16
N LYS A 165 -39.38 27.59 21.84
CA LYS A 165 -39.56 26.30 21.15
C LYS A 165 -38.36 25.93 20.26
N LYS A 166 -37.23 26.64 20.42
CA LYS A 166 -36.01 26.38 19.66
C LYS A 166 -35.28 25.18 20.24
N THR A 167 -34.55 24.45 19.41
CA THR A 167 -33.65 23.36 19.85
C THR A 167 -32.22 23.68 19.45
N ILE A 168 -31.26 23.10 20.15
CA ILE A 168 -29.84 23.18 19.81
C ILE A 168 -29.58 22.25 18.61
N VAL A 169 -29.06 22.80 17.53
CA VAL A 169 -28.74 22.06 16.30
C VAL A 169 -27.27 21.61 16.29
N ARG A 170 -26.37 22.48 16.77
CA ARG A 170 -24.93 22.25 16.84
C ARG A 170 -24.34 22.88 18.10
N CYS A 171 -23.20 22.35 18.52
CA CYS A 171 -22.41 22.89 19.63
C CYS A 171 -20.92 22.76 19.34
N ALA A 172 -20.13 23.64 19.93
CA ALA A 172 -18.68 23.57 19.99
C ALA A 172 -18.25 23.82 21.44
N VAL A 173 -17.47 22.91 21.99
CA VAL A 173 -17.02 22.93 23.39
C VAL A 173 -15.51 22.91 23.44
N ASN A 174 -14.92 23.61 24.40
CA ASN A 174 -13.53 23.44 24.80
C ASN A 174 -13.43 23.37 26.34
N GLN A 175 -12.22 23.51 26.88
CA GLN A 175 -11.96 23.39 28.32
C GLN A 175 -12.68 24.44 29.18
N ARG A 176 -13.01 25.63 28.64
CA ARG A 176 -13.55 26.76 29.42
C ARG A 176 -14.70 27.53 28.76
N GLN A 177 -15.04 27.19 27.53
CA GLN A 177 -15.99 27.90 26.68
C GLN A 177 -16.95 26.90 26.03
N VAL A 178 -18.21 27.30 25.93
CA VAL A 178 -19.27 26.51 25.29
C VAL A 178 -20.03 27.43 24.34
N VAL A 179 -20.05 27.08 23.06
CA VAL A 179 -20.81 27.79 22.03
C VAL A 179 -21.89 26.85 21.51
N ILE A 180 -23.13 27.32 21.43
CA ILE A 180 -24.25 26.58 20.85
C ILE A 180 -24.92 27.38 19.73
N ALA A 181 -25.46 26.64 18.77
CA ALA A 181 -26.28 27.19 17.68
C ALA A 181 -27.69 26.64 17.79
N LEU A 182 -28.67 27.54 17.88
CA LEU A 182 -30.09 27.22 17.93
C LEU A 182 -30.69 27.21 16.51
N THR A 183 -31.90 26.64 16.38
CA THR A 183 -32.69 26.73 15.15
C THR A 183 -32.91 28.19 14.72
N GLY A 184 -32.66 28.50 13.44
CA GLY A 184 -32.69 29.86 12.90
C GLY A 184 -31.34 30.59 12.92
N GLY A 185 -30.24 29.88 13.16
CA GLY A 185 -28.89 30.43 13.06
C GLY A 185 -28.48 31.38 14.20
N GLU A 186 -29.15 31.31 15.37
CA GLU A 186 -28.83 32.12 16.55
C GLU A 186 -27.73 31.46 17.37
N LEU A 187 -26.61 32.16 17.56
CA LEU A 187 -25.50 31.72 18.42
C LEU A 187 -25.67 32.23 19.85
N VAL A 188 -25.43 31.33 20.81
CA VAL A 188 -25.33 31.65 22.23
C VAL A 188 -23.96 31.20 22.73
N TYR A 189 -23.26 32.12 23.39
CA TYR A 189 -21.93 31.90 23.93
C TYR A 189 -21.98 31.84 25.46
N PHE A 190 -21.29 30.84 26.01
CA PHE A 190 -21.12 30.64 27.43
C PHE A 190 -19.64 30.55 27.77
N GLU A 191 -19.26 31.18 28.87
CA GLU A 191 -17.90 31.16 29.39
C GLU A 191 -17.88 30.74 30.85
N MET A 192 -16.92 29.89 31.20
CA MET A 192 -16.71 29.47 32.57
C MET A 192 -15.86 30.49 33.33
N ASP A 193 -16.44 31.04 34.40
CA ASP A 193 -15.70 31.91 35.30
C ASP A 193 -14.70 31.11 36.16
N PRO A 194 -13.73 31.78 36.82
CA PRO A 194 -12.81 31.12 37.74
C PRO A 194 -13.48 30.46 38.95
N SER A 195 -14.77 30.70 39.21
CA SER A 195 -15.55 30.04 40.26
C SER A 195 -16.24 28.74 39.80
N GLY A 196 -16.00 28.35 38.54
CA GLY A 196 -16.55 27.17 37.89
C GLY A 196 -18.03 27.30 37.54
N GLN A 197 -18.58 28.51 37.45
CA GLN A 197 -19.94 28.75 36.97
C GLN A 197 -19.93 29.10 35.49
N LEU A 198 -20.95 28.61 34.78
CA LEU A 198 -21.13 28.85 33.36
C LEU A 198 -22.02 30.09 33.16
N ASN A 199 -21.46 31.17 32.62
CA ASN A 199 -22.17 32.43 32.42
C ASN A 199 -22.52 32.63 30.93
N GLU A 200 -23.78 32.99 30.65
CA GLU A 200 -24.24 33.35 29.31
C GLU A 200 -23.78 34.78 28.96
N TYR A 201 -23.23 34.96 27.77
CA TYR A 201 -22.90 36.28 27.25
C TYR A 201 -24.17 37.07 26.91
N THR A 202 -24.17 38.38 27.17
CA THR A 202 -25.39 39.21 27.10
C THR A 202 -25.95 39.37 25.69
N GLU A 203 -25.13 39.20 24.67
CA GLU A 203 -25.53 39.36 23.27
C GLU A 203 -25.62 37.99 22.56
N ARG A 204 -26.62 37.86 21.70
CA ARG A 204 -26.81 36.71 20.83
C ARG A 204 -26.70 37.16 19.39
N LYS A 205 -25.97 36.40 18.58
CA LYS A 205 -25.71 36.75 17.19
C LYS A 205 -26.50 35.86 16.26
N GLU A 206 -27.31 36.47 15.39
CA GLU A 206 -27.96 35.77 14.29
C GLU A 206 -27.05 35.70 13.06
N MET A 207 -26.98 34.52 12.46
CA MET A 207 -26.25 34.28 11.22
C MET A 207 -27.14 34.54 10.00
N SER A 208 -26.50 34.69 8.83
CA SER A 208 -27.22 34.89 7.56
C SER A 208 -27.97 33.64 7.09
N ALA A 209 -27.59 32.47 7.59
CA ALA A 209 -28.19 31.17 7.27
C ALA A 209 -28.06 30.24 8.48
N ASP A 210 -28.72 29.08 8.43
CA ASP A 210 -28.60 28.07 9.48
C ASP A 210 -27.16 27.55 9.61
N VAL A 211 -26.77 27.23 10.84
CA VAL A 211 -25.45 26.72 11.19
C VAL A 211 -25.44 25.20 11.03
N VAL A 212 -24.52 24.68 10.23
CA VAL A 212 -24.38 23.23 9.96
C VAL A 212 -23.27 22.57 10.74
N CYS A 213 -22.20 23.28 11.06
CA CYS A 213 -21.09 22.76 11.84
C CYS A 213 -20.33 23.89 12.54
N MET A 214 -19.70 23.59 13.66
CA MET A 214 -18.90 24.53 14.43
C MET A 214 -17.65 23.86 14.97
N SER A 215 -16.60 24.64 15.16
CA SER A 215 -15.37 24.20 15.82
C SER A 215 -14.77 25.31 16.64
N LEU A 216 -14.33 24.97 17.84
CA LEU A 216 -13.65 25.86 18.77
C LEU A 216 -12.29 25.28 19.13
N ALA A 217 -11.21 26.06 19.03
CA ALA A 217 -9.87 25.58 19.38
C ALA A 217 -9.75 25.31 20.89
N ASN A 218 -8.78 24.46 21.25
CA ASN A 218 -8.40 24.26 22.64
C ASN A 218 -7.79 25.55 23.20
N VAL A 219 -7.93 25.76 24.50
CA VAL A 219 -7.33 26.92 25.18
C VAL A 219 -5.81 26.68 25.30
N PRO A 220 -4.95 27.57 24.77
CA PRO A 220 -3.51 27.44 24.93
C PRO A 220 -3.08 27.47 26.40
N PRO A 221 -2.00 26.76 26.79
CA PRO A 221 -1.46 26.84 28.15
C PRO A 221 -1.10 28.28 28.51
N GLY A 222 -1.61 28.78 29.65
CA GLY A 222 -1.40 30.16 30.11
C GLY A 222 -2.46 31.16 29.66
N GLU A 223 -3.27 30.82 28.66
CA GLU A 223 -4.44 31.60 28.27
C GLU A 223 -5.71 31.12 28.98
N GLN A 224 -6.72 31.99 29.05
CA GLN A 224 -8.01 31.66 29.69
C GLN A 224 -9.09 31.23 28.71
N ARG A 225 -8.89 31.51 27.42
CA ARG A 225 -9.88 31.32 26.36
C ARG A 225 -9.18 31.10 25.03
N SER A 226 -9.89 30.51 24.09
CA SER A 226 -9.50 30.54 22.68
C SER A 226 -10.19 31.72 22.00
N ARG A 227 -9.43 32.44 21.17
CA ARG A 227 -9.91 33.60 20.42
C ARG A 227 -10.82 33.23 19.25
N PHE A 228 -10.57 32.13 18.56
CA PHE A 228 -11.19 31.85 17.26
C PHE A 228 -12.29 30.79 17.33
N LEU A 229 -13.48 31.15 16.85
CA LEU A 229 -14.60 30.26 16.58
C LEU A 229 -14.79 30.13 15.07
N ALA A 230 -14.79 28.90 14.56
CA ALA A 230 -15.13 28.62 13.17
C ALA A 230 -16.58 28.14 13.06
N VAL A 231 -17.37 28.78 12.18
CA VAL A 231 -18.79 28.48 11.95
C VAL A 231 -19.03 28.21 10.47
N GLY A 232 -19.58 27.03 10.16
CA GLY A 232 -19.99 26.65 8.82
C GLY A 232 -21.50 26.84 8.64
N LEU A 233 -21.89 27.45 7.53
CA LEU A 233 -23.26 27.82 7.22
C LEU A 233 -23.81 27.03 6.02
N VAL A 234 -25.15 26.99 5.88
CA VAL A 234 -25.83 26.37 4.73
C VAL A 234 -25.52 27.08 3.40
N ASP A 235 -25.08 28.35 3.42
CA ASP A 235 -24.75 29.14 2.23
C ASP A 235 -23.39 28.79 1.59
N ASN A 236 -22.82 27.63 1.93
CA ASN A 236 -21.49 27.17 1.52
C ASN A 236 -20.36 28.13 1.94
N THR A 237 -20.49 28.81 3.08
CA THR A 237 -19.41 29.63 3.65
C THR A 237 -18.95 29.14 5.00
N VAL A 238 -17.66 29.37 5.29
CA VAL A 238 -17.10 29.29 6.65
C VAL A 238 -16.74 30.69 7.11
N ARG A 239 -17.01 30.98 8.38
CA ARG A 239 -16.71 32.27 9.01
C ARG A 239 -15.91 32.08 10.28
N ILE A 240 -14.91 32.93 10.46
CA ILE A 240 -14.13 33.02 11.69
C ILE A 240 -14.68 34.17 12.52
N ILE A 241 -14.94 33.90 13.79
CA ILE A 241 -15.51 34.84 14.75
C ILE A 241 -14.57 34.96 15.95
N SER A 242 -14.34 36.19 16.41
CA SER A 242 -13.59 36.46 17.64
C SER A 242 -14.44 36.18 18.88
N LEU A 243 -13.85 35.55 19.89
CA LEU A 243 -14.42 35.35 21.23
C LEU A 243 -13.70 36.18 22.30
N ASP A 244 -12.78 37.05 21.89
CA ASP A 244 -12.15 37.97 22.83
C ASP A 244 -13.15 39.01 23.35
N PRO A 245 -13.02 39.48 24.60
CA PRO A 245 -13.96 40.46 25.16
C PRO A 245 -14.03 41.79 24.39
N SER A 246 -12.96 42.15 23.69
CA SER A 246 -12.87 43.40 22.91
C SER A 246 -13.78 43.41 21.69
N ASP A 247 -13.95 42.27 21.03
CA ASP A 247 -14.64 42.10 19.76
C ASP A 247 -15.46 40.80 19.76
N CYS A 248 -16.08 40.49 20.90
CA CYS A 248 -16.81 39.25 21.11
C CYS A 248 -17.95 39.11 20.09
N LEU A 249 -18.04 37.94 19.47
CA LEU A 249 -18.99 37.60 18.42
C LEU A 249 -18.85 38.46 17.14
N GLN A 250 -17.77 39.21 16.93
CA GLN A 250 -17.53 39.92 15.67
C GLN A 250 -16.96 39.00 14.58
N PRO A 251 -17.42 39.11 13.32
CA PRO A 251 -16.84 38.33 12.22
C PRO A 251 -15.47 38.91 11.83
N LEU A 252 -14.45 38.05 11.79
CA LEU A 252 -13.09 38.41 11.39
C LEU A 252 -12.88 38.19 9.89
N SER A 253 -13.11 36.95 9.44
CA SER A 253 -12.90 36.54 8.05
C SER A 253 -14.01 35.61 7.55
N MET A 254 -14.18 35.56 6.22
CA MET A 254 -15.13 34.69 5.53
C MET A 254 -14.43 34.02 4.35
N GLN A 255 -14.67 32.73 4.17
CA GLN A 255 -14.23 31.99 2.99
C GLN A 255 -15.40 31.24 2.36
N ALA A 256 -15.55 31.36 1.03
CA ALA A 256 -16.50 30.59 0.25
C ALA A 256 -15.97 29.18 -0.03
N LEU A 257 -16.84 28.19 0.03
CA LEU A 257 -16.51 26.77 -0.13
C LEU A 257 -17.14 26.22 -1.43
N PRO A 258 -16.51 25.23 -2.07
CA PRO A 258 -17.07 24.59 -3.27
C PRO A 258 -18.40 23.83 -3.03
N ALA A 259 -18.61 23.36 -1.80
CA ALA A 259 -19.79 22.62 -1.38
C ALA A 259 -20.11 22.93 0.08
N GLN A 260 -21.23 22.43 0.57
CA GLN A 260 -21.67 22.64 1.95
C GLN A 260 -20.69 21.99 2.95
N PRO A 261 -20.29 22.70 4.02
CA PRO A 261 -19.44 22.10 5.06
C PRO A 261 -20.26 21.15 5.93
N GLU A 262 -19.69 19.97 6.20
CA GLU A 262 -20.25 18.96 7.09
C GLU A 262 -19.61 19.04 8.49
N SER A 263 -18.30 19.30 8.57
CA SER A 263 -17.57 19.40 9.83
C SER A 263 -16.40 20.37 9.75
N LEU A 264 -15.99 20.87 10.93
CA LEU A 264 -14.86 21.78 11.08
C LEU A 264 -13.97 21.28 12.22
N CYS A 265 -12.66 21.52 12.11
CA CYS A 265 -11.73 21.27 13.21
C CYS A 265 -10.54 22.23 13.14
N ILE A 266 -10.48 23.17 14.08
CA ILE A 266 -9.29 23.98 14.34
C ILE A 266 -8.30 23.10 15.10
N VAL A 267 -7.02 23.11 14.77
CA VAL A 267 -5.99 22.35 15.49
C VAL A 267 -4.68 23.12 15.45
N GLU A 268 -3.90 23.01 16.52
CA GLU A 268 -2.51 23.48 16.51
C GLU A 268 -1.60 22.30 16.14
N MET A 269 -0.86 22.44 15.03
CA MET A 269 0.02 21.38 14.53
C MET A 269 1.36 21.96 14.11
N GLY A 270 2.42 21.16 14.29
CA GLY A 270 3.76 21.50 13.82
C GLY A 270 4.34 22.69 14.58
N GLY A 271 5.10 22.40 15.63
CA GLY A 271 5.83 23.43 16.35
C GLY A 271 7.34 23.24 16.21
N VAL A 272 8.04 24.37 16.08
CA VAL A 272 9.50 24.42 16.17
C VAL A 272 9.83 24.62 17.64
N GLU A 273 10.72 23.79 18.20
CA GLU A 273 11.26 24.04 19.53
C GLU A 273 12.01 25.38 19.51
N LYS A 274 11.46 26.41 20.17
CA LYS A 274 12.24 27.60 20.53
C LYS A 274 12.66 27.44 21.99
N GLN A 275 13.97 27.54 22.22
CA GLN A 275 14.47 27.86 23.55
C GLN A 275 14.32 29.37 23.75
N ASP A 276 13.44 29.78 24.66
CA ASP A 276 13.46 31.15 25.16
C ASP A 276 14.70 31.36 26.05
N GLU A 277 15.17 32.61 26.17
CA GLU A 277 16.35 33.01 26.96
C GLU A 277 16.26 32.67 28.47
N LEU A 278 15.10 32.20 28.93
CA LEU A 278 14.80 31.75 30.29
C LEU A 278 14.79 30.22 30.48
N GLY A 279 15.05 29.43 29.43
CA GLY A 279 15.15 27.97 29.52
C GLY A 279 13.82 27.22 29.58
N GLU A 280 12.69 27.88 29.38
CA GLU A 280 11.39 27.21 29.16
C GLU A 280 11.28 26.73 27.71
N LYS A 281 10.90 25.47 27.52
CA LYS A 281 10.66 24.87 26.20
C LYS A 281 9.30 25.34 25.69
N GLY A 282 9.28 26.39 24.87
CA GLY A 282 8.09 26.84 24.16
C GLY A 282 8.02 26.24 22.77
N THR A 283 6.99 25.44 22.49
CA THR A 283 6.67 24.97 21.14
C THR A 283 5.63 25.92 20.56
N ILE A 284 6.00 26.77 19.58
CA ILE A 284 5.02 27.60 18.88
C ILE A 284 4.51 26.79 17.69
N GLY A 285 3.29 26.26 17.79
CA GLY A 285 2.63 25.59 16.68
C GLY A 285 1.92 26.57 15.74
N PHE A 286 1.64 26.13 14.51
CA PHE A 286 0.78 26.87 13.60
C PHE A 286 -0.68 26.42 13.76
N LEU A 287 -1.61 27.36 13.72
CA LEU A 287 -3.05 27.05 13.72
C LEU A 287 -3.51 26.68 12.31
N TYR A 288 -4.22 25.56 12.22
CA TYR A 288 -4.86 25.09 11.00
C TYR A 288 -6.36 24.95 11.21
N LEU A 289 -7.12 25.42 10.22
CA LEU A 289 -8.53 25.11 10.08
C LEU A 289 -8.70 23.97 9.08
N ASN A 290 -9.24 22.85 9.55
CA ASN A 290 -9.66 21.74 8.70
C ASN A 290 -11.15 21.83 8.44
N ILE A 291 -11.56 21.69 7.19
CA ILE A 291 -12.95 21.82 6.72
C ILE A 291 -13.32 20.56 5.95
N GLY A 292 -14.25 19.79 6.48
CA GLY A 292 -14.82 18.63 5.82
C GLY A 292 -16.09 19.01 5.06
N LEU A 293 -16.14 18.71 3.76
CA LEU A 293 -17.29 19.00 2.90
C LEU A 293 -18.18 17.76 2.72
N GLN A 294 -19.45 18.00 2.36
CA GLN A 294 -20.42 16.93 2.09
C GLN A 294 -20.07 16.04 0.88
N ASN A 295 -19.34 16.59 -0.08
CA ASN A 295 -18.90 15.87 -1.28
C ASN A 295 -17.64 15.02 -1.06
N GLY A 296 -17.19 14.84 0.19
CA GLY A 296 -16.02 14.00 0.49
C GLY A 296 -14.66 14.68 0.38
N VAL A 297 -14.64 16.00 0.19
CA VAL A 297 -13.42 16.80 0.12
C VAL A 297 -13.05 17.35 1.49
N LEU A 298 -11.77 17.22 1.85
CA LEU A 298 -11.14 17.87 2.99
C LEU A 298 -10.33 19.07 2.50
N LEU A 299 -10.54 20.22 3.14
CA LEU A 299 -9.69 21.41 2.99
C LEU A 299 -8.89 21.61 4.26
N ARG A 300 -7.60 21.93 4.13
CA ARG A 300 -6.75 22.39 5.23
C ARG A 300 -6.27 23.79 4.91
N THR A 301 -6.51 24.72 5.80
CA THR A 301 -6.22 26.14 5.61
C THR A 301 -5.43 26.66 6.81
N VAL A 302 -4.38 27.44 6.56
CA VAL A 302 -3.62 28.12 7.61
C VAL A 302 -4.48 29.24 8.17
N LEU A 303 -4.63 29.27 9.49
CA LEU A 303 -5.34 30.32 10.22
C LEU A 303 -4.30 31.23 10.88
N ASP A 304 -4.28 32.50 10.48
CA ASP A 304 -3.38 33.48 11.09
C ASP A 304 -3.78 33.74 12.56
N PRO A 305 -2.86 33.56 13.53
CA PRO A 305 -3.17 33.72 14.96
C PRO A 305 -3.47 35.17 15.37
N VAL A 306 -3.14 36.16 14.54
CA VAL A 306 -3.34 37.59 14.80
C VAL A 306 -4.57 38.10 14.06
N THR A 307 -4.66 37.88 12.74
CA THR A 307 -5.72 38.47 11.92
C THR A 307 -6.95 37.57 11.80
N GLY A 308 -6.80 36.25 11.98
CA GLY A 308 -7.83 35.27 11.67
C GLY A 308 -8.05 35.06 10.18
N ASP A 309 -7.15 35.55 9.32
CA ASP A 309 -7.21 35.32 7.88
C ASP A 309 -6.87 33.87 7.53
N LEU A 310 -7.48 33.41 6.44
CA LEU A 310 -7.40 32.06 5.94
C LEU A 310 -6.52 32.03 4.69
N SER A 311 -5.38 31.31 4.75
CA SER A 311 -4.39 31.25 3.67
C SER A 311 -3.85 29.83 3.43
N ASP A 312 -3.09 29.62 2.35
CA ASP A 312 -2.56 28.31 1.91
C ASP A 312 -3.56 27.14 2.03
N THR A 313 -4.74 27.29 1.41
CA THR A 313 -5.74 26.22 1.39
C THR A 313 -5.25 25.06 0.52
N ARG A 314 -5.24 23.86 1.10
CA ARG A 314 -4.92 22.60 0.42
C ARG A 314 -6.15 21.71 0.38
N THR A 315 -6.40 21.08 -0.76
CA THR A 315 -7.61 20.29 -1.02
C THR A 315 -7.24 18.83 -1.24
N ARG A 316 -7.96 17.90 -0.59
CA ARG A 316 -7.80 16.47 -0.80
C ARG A 316 -9.15 15.76 -0.78
N TYR A 317 -9.42 14.93 -1.78
CA TYR A 317 -10.61 14.07 -1.81
C TYR A 317 -10.35 12.82 -0.95
N LEU A 318 -11.23 12.55 0.01
CA LEU A 318 -11.07 11.43 0.96
C LEU A 318 -11.97 10.24 0.65
N GLY A 319 -13.08 10.45 -0.05
CA GLY A 319 -14.07 9.41 -0.27
C GLY A 319 -15.43 9.93 -0.74
N SER A 320 -16.37 9.02 -0.98
CA SER A 320 -17.72 9.36 -1.48
C SER A 320 -18.70 9.83 -0.40
N ARG A 321 -18.34 9.69 0.88
CA ARG A 321 -19.19 10.09 2.02
C ARG A 321 -18.81 11.49 2.53
N PRO A 322 -19.74 12.23 3.17
CA PRO A 322 -19.44 13.49 3.85
C PRO A 322 -18.28 13.35 4.84
N VAL A 323 -17.37 14.33 4.86
CA VAL A 323 -16.19 14.28 5.73
C VAL A 323 -16.54 14.77 7.14
N LYS A 324 -16.35 13.90 8.13
CA LYS A 324 -16.44 14.24 9.56
C LYS A 324 -15.04 14.38 10.17
N LEU A 325 -14.81 15.42 10.97
CA LEU A 325 -13.52 15.73 11.57
C LEU A 325 -13.56 15.59 13.09
N PHE A 326 -12.54 14.95 13.65
CA PHE A 326 -12.38 14.73 15.08
C PHE A 326 -10.96 15.02 15.51
N ARG A 327 -10.80 15.57 16.72
CA ARG A 327 -9.50 15.72 17.35
C ARG A 327 -9.11 14.43 18.04
N VAL A 328 -7.88 14.00 17.82
CA VAL A 328 -7.28 12.86 18.51
C VAL A 328 -5.89 13.25 19.00
N ARG A 329 -5.43 12.66 20.11
CA ARG A 329 -4.09 12.88 20.62
C ARG A 329 -3.21 11.72 20.21
N MET A 330 -2.10 12.02 19.53
CA MET A 330 -1.21 11.04 18.93
C MET A 330 0.24 11.35 19.28
N GLN A 331 0.96 10.42 19.91
CA GLN A 331 2.35 10.62 20.36
C GLN A 331 2.55 11.90 21.20
N GLY A 332 1.55 12.25 22.01
CA GLY A 332 1.56 13.47 22.83
C GLY A 332 1.23 14.78 22.07
N GLN A 333 1.00 14.74 20.75
CA GLN A 333 0.61 15.90 19.95
C GLN A 333 -0.84 15.81 19.47
N GLU A 334 -1.45 16.93 19.08
CA GLU A 334 -2.79 16.93 18.49
C GLU A 334 -2.76 16.53 17.01
N ALA A 335 -3.68 15.63 16.65
CA ALA A 335 -3.91 15.15 15.30
C ALA A 335 -5.40 15.30 14.92
N VAL A 336 -5.69 15.31 13.62
CA VAL A 336 -7.06 15.35 13.11
C VAL A 336 -7.39 14.04 12.43
N LEU A 337 -8.44 13.37 12.90
CA LEU A 337 -9.03 12.22 12.23
C LEU A 337 -10.17 12.70 11.34
N ALA A 338 -10.05 12.48 10.03
CA ALA A 338 -11.05 12.78 9.02
C ALA A 338 -11.70 11.47 8.53
N MET A 339 -13.01 11.33 8.67
CA MET A 339 -13.75 10.12 8.29
C MET A 339 -14.67 10.39 7.10
N SER A 340 -14.60 9.52 6.09
CA SER A 340 -15.44 9.52 4.88
C SER A 340 -15.77 8.07 4.49
N SER A 341 -15.49 7.62 3.26
CA SER A 341 -15.53 6.19 2.88
C SER A 341 -14.36 5.40 3.45
N ARG A 342 -13.29 6.08 3.86
CA ARG A 342 -12.23 5.55 4.72
C ARG A 342 -11.94 6.56 5.82
N SER A 343 -11.33 6.10 6.90
CA SER A 343 -10.80 6.96 7.96
C SER A 343 -9.38 7.40 7.61
N TRP A 344 -9.08 8.68 7.78
CA TRP A 344 -7.80 9.30 7.47
C TRP A 344 -7.27 10.05 8.68
N LEU A 345 -6.00 9.85 9.02
CA LEU A 345 -5.32 10.56 10.09
C LEU A 345 -4.40 11.62 9.50
N SER A 346 -4.66 12.88 9.84
CA SER A 346 -3.80 14.02 9.57
C SER A 346 -2.96 14.33 10.81
N TYR A 347 -1.64 14.23 10.70
CA TYR A 347 -0.72 14.53 11.79
C TYR A 347 0.56 15.19 11.26
N SER A 348 1.27 15.88 12.15
CA SER A 348 2.60 16.41 11.85
C SER A 348 3.65 15.49 12.47
N TYR A 349 4.63 15.07 11.67
CA TYR A 349 5.76 14.26 12.14
C TYR A 349 7.05 14.82 11.55
N GLN A 350 8.01 15.15 12.43
CA GLN A 350 9.27 15.80 12.04
C GLN A 350 9.06 17.04 11.15
N SER A 351 8.09 17.89 11.53
CA SER A 351 7.70 19.10 10.79
C SER A 351 7.15 18.85 9.37
N ARG A 352 6.83 17.59 9.02
CA ARG A 352 6.15 17.22 7.77
C ARG A 352 4.72 16.76 8.05
N PHE A 353 3.78 17.28 7.27
CA PHE A 353 2.39 16.86 7.34
C PHE A 353 2.21 15.50 6.65
N HIS A 354 1.54 14.60 7.34
CA HIS A 354 1.13 13.31 6.82
C HIS A 354 -0.39 13.23 6.89
N LEU A 355 -1.02 12.81 5.79
CA LEU A 355 -2.43 12.45 5.76
C LEU A 355 -2.53 11.02 5.25
N THR A 356 -2.60 10.07 6.16
CA THR A 356 -2.58 8.65 5.87
C THR A 356 -3.94 8.04 6.18
N PRO A 357 -4.49 7.18 5.32
CA PRO A 357 -5.70 6.45 5.65
C PRO A 357 -5.39 5.41 6.74
N LEU A 358 -6.42 4.91 7.41
CA LEU A 358 -6.33 3.73 8.26
C LEU A 358 -6.63 2.52 7.39
N SER A 359 -5.89 1.42 7.57
CA SER A 359 -6.25 0.15 6.92
C SER A 359 -7.20 -0.61 7.83
N TYR A 360 -8.42 -0.08 7.89
CA TYR A 360 -9.54 -0.61 8.65
C TYR A 360 -10.83 -0.30 7.89
N GLU A 361 -11.92 -0.96 8.25
CA GLU A 361 -13.24 -0.70 7.69
C GLU A 361 -13.72 0.73 7.99
N THR A 362 -14.84 1.15 7.39
CA THR A 362 -15.44 2.46 7.69
C THR A 362 -15.80 2.53 9.17
N LEU A 363 -15.09 3.39 9.88
CA LEU A 363 -15.38 3.67 11.28
C LEU A 363 -16.29 4.88 11.37
N GLU A 364 -17.20 4.85 12.34
CA GLU A 364 -17.91 6.07 12.71
C GLU A 364 -17.11 6.89 13.71
N ILE A 365 -16.28 6.27 14.57
CA ILE A 365 -15.46 6.91 15.62
C ILE A 365 -14.27 6.03 16.03
N LEU A 366 -13.16 6.63 16.47
CA LEU A 366 -11.90 5.94 16.77
C LEU A 366 -10.99 6.74 17.72
N ALA A 367 -10.25 6.03 18.58
CA ALA A 367 -9.03 6.51 19.25
C ALA A 367 -7.83 5.63 18.83
N LEU A 368 -6.67 6.23 18.55
CA LEU A 368 -5.44 5.54 18.15
C LEU A 368 -4.28 5.90 19.08
N GLU A 369 -3.44 4.93 19.41
CA GLU A 369 -2.29 5.13 20.30
C GLU A 369 -0.92 4.94 19.64
N LYS A 370 -0.82 4.25 18.49
CA LYS A 370 0.48 3.95 17.84
C LYS A 370 0.54 4.30 16.36
N LEU A 371 1.70 4.85 15.97
CA LEU A 371 2.00 5.22 14.59
C LEU A 371 2.75 4.05 13.98
N GLY A 372 2.05 3.24 13.18
CA GLY A 372 2.63 2.14 12.43
C GLY A 372 3.16 2.60 11.06
N ALA A 373 3.79 1.67 10.34
CA ALA A 373 4.29 1.86 8.99
C ALA A 373 3.19 2.36 8.02
N VAL A 374 3.61 3.03 6.93
CA VAL A 374 2.70 3.61 5.91
C VAL A 374 1.99 2.52 5.08
N PHE A 375 2.60 1.32 5.01
CA PHE A 375 1.99 0.13 4.44
C PHE A 375 1.78 -0.92 5.52
N ASN A 376 0.53 -1.27 5.76
CA ASN A 376 0.21 -2.46 6.52
C ASN A 376 0.38 -3.68 5.65
N GLN A 377 0.97 -4.73 6.22
CA GLN A 377 1.09 -6.00 5.55
C GLN A 377 0.36 -7.10 6.30
N VAL A 378 -0.32 -7.95 5.56
CA VAL A 378 -0.82 -9.23 6.06
C VAL A 378 -0.04 -10.32 5.33
N ALA A 379 0.67 -11.17 6.07
CA ALA A 379 1.55 -12.19 5.51
C ALA A 379 0.92 -13.59 5.58
N PHE A 380 0.87 -14.27 4.43
CA PHE A 380 0.44 -15.65 4.30
C PHE A 380 1.64 -16.55 4.02
N PRO A 381 2.01 -17.47 4.94
CA PRO A 381 3.18 -18.34 4.77
C PRO A 381 3.10 -19.27 3.55
N LEU A 382 4.22 -19.46 2.88
CA LEU A 382 4.42 -20.37 1.75
C LEU A 382 5.45 -21.45 2.10
N GLN A 383 5.61 -22.47 1.25
CA GLN A 383 6.52 -23.61 1.51
C GLN A 383 7.85 -23.48 0.76
N TYR A 384 7.81 -23.02 -0.49
CA TYR A 384 8.98 -22.76 -1.31
C TYR A 384 8.99 -21.32 -1.83
N THR A 385 10.08 -20.94 -2.49
CA THR A 385 10.23 -19.61 -3.09
C THR A 385 9.21 -19.39 -4.21
N PRO A 386 8.29 -18.40 -4.11
CA PRO A 386 7.31 -18.11 -5.15
C PRO A 386 8.02 -17.56 -6.39
N ARG A 387 7.55 -17.96 -7.58
CA ARG A 387 8.10 -17.50 -8.87
C ARG A 387 7.17 -16.52 -9.58
N LYS A 388 5.90 -16.87 -9.68
CA LYS A 388 4.87 -16.07 -10.35
C LYS A 388 3.51 -16.46 -9.80
N PHE A 389 2.56 -15.53 -9.89
CA PHE A 389 1.16 -15.83 -9.66
C PHE A 389 0.27 -15.13 -10.68
N VAL A 390 -0.94 -15.63 -10.81
CA VAL A 390 -1.97 -15.09 -11.71
C VAL A 390 -3.30 -14.98 -10.98
N ILE A 391 -4.06 -13.94 -11.30
CA ILE A 391 -5.37 -13.66 -10.73
C ILE A 391 -6.41 -14.38 -11.59
N HIS A 392 -7.30 -15.14 -10.96
CA HIS A 392 -8.47 -15.69 -11.62
C HIS A 392 -9.57 -14.63 -11.71
N PRO A 393 -10.02 -14.19 -12.90
CA PRO A 393 -10.90 -13.03 -13.03
C PRO A 393 -12.29 -13.17 -12.42
N GLU A 394 -12.83 -14.39 -12.30
CA GLU A 394 -14.20 -14.57 -11.79
C GLU A 394 -14.27 -14.69 -10.27
N THR A 395 -13.25 -15.26 -9.63
CA THR A 395 -13.27 -15.53 -8.19
C THR A 395 -12.27 -14.70 -7.40
N ASN A 396 -11.41 -13.94 -8.10
CA ASN A 396 -10.29 -13.21 -7.52
C ASN A 396 -9.28 -14.07 -6.76
N ASN A 397 -9.36 -15.40 -6.85
CA ASN A 397 -8.37 -16.30 -6.25
C ASN A 397 -7.03 -16.20 -6.98
N LEU A 398 -5.95 -16.49 -6.27
CA LEU A 398 -4.60 -16.48 -6.82
C LEU A 398 -4.09 -17.89 -7.05
N ILE A 399 -3.46 -18.11 -8.20
CA ILE A 399 -2.74 -19.34 -8.52
C ILE A 399 -1.26 -19.04 -8.52
N LEU A 400 -0.54 -19.57 -7.52
CA LEU A 400 0.89 -19.40 -7.31
C LEU A 400 1.66 -20.64 -7.74
N ILE A 401 2.87 -20.42 -8.25
CA ILE A 401 3.89 -21.46 -8.41
C ILE A 401 5.05 -21.20 -7.46
N GLU A 402 5.43 -22.21 -6.69
CA GLU A 402 6.55 -22.16 -5.75
C GLU A 402 7.60 -23.19 -6.19
N THR A 403 8.87 -22.78 -6.28
CA THR A 403 9.94 -23.61 -6.86
C THR A 403 11.28 -23.31 -6.23
N ASP A 404 11.95 -24.33 -5.70
CA ASP A 404 13.30 -24.22 -5.13
C ASP A 404 14.31 -25.20 -5.69
N HIS A 405 15.53 -24.67 -5.84
CA HIS A 405 16.72 -25.43 -6.21
C HIS A 405 17.42 -25.99 -4.96
N ASN A 406 18.06 -27.15 -5.09
CA ASN A 406 18.65 -27.92 -4.00
C ASN A 406 17.62 -28.29 -2.92
N ALA A 407 16.39 -28.61 -3.31
CA ALA A 407 15.31 -28.93 -2.39
C ALA A 407 14.71 -30.31 -2.67
N TYR A 408 14.18 -30.94 -1.62
CA TYR A 408 13.40 -32.17 -1.70
C TYR A 408 11.90 -31.85 -1.67
N THR A 409 11.12 -32.60 -2.44
CA THR A 409 9.67 -32.68 -2.26
C THR A 409 9.33 -33.34 -0.92
N GLU A 410 8.14 -33.09 -0.39
CA GLU A 410 7.73 -33.67 0.89
C GLU A 410 7.71 -35.20 0.86
N ALA A 411 7.28 -35.80 -0.27
CA ALA A 411 7.34 -37.24 -0.48
C ALA A 411 8.78 -37.77 -0.42
N THR A 412 9.73 -37.09 -1.08
CA THR A 412 11.14 -37.48 -1.07
C THR A 412 11.77 -37.30 0.31
N LYS A 413 11.39 -36.25 1.06
CA LYS A 413 11.84 -36.06 2.45
C LYS A 413 11.39 -37.21 3.34
N ALA A 414 10.11 -37.60 3.26
CA ALA A 414 9.58 -38.72 4.04
C ALA A 414 10.31 -40.04 3.71
N GLN A 415 10.54 -40.32 2.43
CA GLN A 415 11.30 -41.51 1.99
C GLN A 415 12.75 -41.49 2.50
N ARG A 416 13.45 -40.36 2.38
CA ARG A 416 14.82 -40.18 2.89
C ARG A 416 14.88 -40.34 4.40
N LYS A 417 13.92 -39.77 5.12
CA LYS A 417 13.84 -39.84 6.58
C LYS A 417 13.65 -41.29 7.05
N GLN A 418 12.81 -42.03 6.34
CA GLN A 418 12.60 -43.46 6.55
C GLN A 418 13.87 -44.27 6.28
N GLN A 419 14.54 -44.02 5.14
CA GLN A 419 15.79 -44.70 4.79
C GLN A 419 16.88 -44.46 5.85
N MET A 420 17.03 -43.22 6.34
CA MET A 420 17.99 -42.92 7.40
C MET A 420 17.66 -43.64 8.72
N ALA A 421 16.38 -43.74 9.07
CA ALA A 421 15.95 -44.48 10.25
C ALA A 421 16.28 -45.98 10.15
N GLU A 422 16.13 -46.57 8.96
CA GLU A 422 16.50 -47.96 8.69
C GLU A 422 18.01 -48.17 8.78
N GLU A 423 18.81 -47.30 8.14
CA GLU A 423 20.29 -47.33 8.20
C GLU A 423 20.81 -47.17 9.63
N MET A 424 20.17 -46.34 10.47
CA MET A 424 20.52 -46.19 11.89
C MET A 424 20.33 -47.48 12.68
N VAL A 425 19.26 -48.23 12.43
CA VAL A 425 18.98 -49.50 13.12
C VAL A 425 19.88 -50.62 12.59
N GLU A 426 20.23 -50.61 11.31
CA GLU A 426 21.14 -51.59 10.71
C GLU A 426 22.61 -51.41 11.13
N ALA A 427 23.04 -50.17 11.34
CA ALA A 427 24.41 -49.86 11.77
C ALA A 427 24.69 -50.18 13.25
N ALA A 428 23.64 -50.37 14.06
CA ALA A 428 23.77 -50.66 15.49
C ALA A 428 24.17 -52.12 15.75
N GLY A 429 25.07 -52.35 16.70
CA GLY A 429 25.41 -53.69 17.18
C GLY A 429 24.21 -54.37 17.87
N GLU A 430 24.25 -55.71 18.01
CA GLU A 430 23.12 -56.49 18.59
C GLU A 430 22.69 -55.98 19.98
N ASP A 431 23.63 -55.47 20.79
CA ASP A 431 23.39 -54.95 22.13
C ASP A 431 22.79 -53.53 22.18
N GLU A 432 22.92 -52.74 21.10
CA GLU A 432 22.46 -51.34 21.01
C GLU A 432 21.23 -51.16 20.11
N ARG A 433 20.72 -52.25 19.54
CA ARG A 433 19.67 -52.24 18.52
C ARG A 433 18.32 -51.71 19.03
N GLU A 434 17.96 -52.01 20.28
CA GLU A 434 16.74 -51.46 20.90
C GLU A 434 16.84 -49.94 21.09
N LEU A 435 17.98 -49.44 21.56
CA LEU A 435 18.23 -48.01 21.73
C LEU A 435 18.22 -47.28 20.37
N ALA A 436 18.84 -47.86 19.35
CA ALA A 436 18.83 -47.32 17.99
C ALA A 436 17.41 -47.26 17.41
N ALA A 437 16.57 -48.25 17.70
CA ALA A 437 15.17 -48.26 17.29
C ALA A 437 14.36 -47.14 17.98
N GLU A 438 14.58 -46.90 19.27
CA GLU A 438 13.96 -45.78 19.98
C GLU A 438 14.41 -44.41 19.43
N MET A 439 15.71 -44.25 19.13
CA MET A 439 16.24 -43.04 18.51
C MET A 439 15.68 -42.81 17.10
N ALA A 440 15.58 -43.87 16.29
CA ALA A 440 14.97 -43.82 14.96
C ALA A 440 13.48 -43.45 15.03
N ALA A 441 12.74 -43.99 16.00
CA ALA A 441 11.35 -43.64 16.23
C ALA A 441 11.19 -42.17 16.66
N ALA A 442 12.04 -41.68 17.56
CA ALA A 442 12.07 -40.28 17.96
C ALA A 442 12.38 -39.35 16.77
N PHE A 443 13.37 -39.71 15.96
CA PHE A 443 13.74 -38.98 14.75
C PHE A 443 12.57 -38.92 13.75
N LEU A 444 11.88 -40.04 13.50
CA LEU A 444 10.73 -40.09 12.59
C LEU A 444 9.56 -39.25 13.09
N ASN A 445 9.29 -39.25 14.40
CA ASN A 445 8.18 -38.51 15.00
C ASN A 445 8.42 -36.99 15.01
N GLU A 446 9.66 -36.54 15.17
CA GLU A 446 9.97 -35.10 15.24
C GLU A 446 10.22 -34.52 13.83
N ASN A 447 9.33 -33.63 13.39
CA ASN A 447 9.55 -32.78 12.21
C ASN A 447 9.88 -31.36 12.67
N LEU A 448 11.16 -30.98 12.51
CA LEU A 448 11.62 -29.65 12.88
C LEU A 448 11.01 -28.58 11.94
N PRO A 449 10.52 -27.44 12.48
CA PRO A 449 10.01 -26.34 11.66
C PRO A 449 11.07 -25.77 10.70
N GLU A 450 10.90 -25.98 9.39
CA GLU A 450 11.88 -25.56 8.36
C GLU A 450 12.06 -24.04 8.28
N ALA A 451 11.05 -23.26 8.66
CA ALA A 451 11.14 -21.81 8.71
C ALA A 451 12.16 -21.29 9.74
N ILE A 452 12.39 -22.05 10.81
CA ILE A 452 13.30 -21.69 11.92
C ILE A 452 14.64 -22.42 11.79
N PHE A 453 14.61 -23.73 11.54
CA PHE A 453 15.81 -24.57 11.49
C PHE A 453 16.45 -24.62 10.09
N GLY A 454 15.78 -24.08 9.08
CA GLY A 454 16.19 -24.15 7.68
C GLY A 454 15.68 -25.41 6.99
N ALA A 455 15.43 -25.32 5.68
CA ALA A 455 15.02 -26.46 4.88
C ALA A 455 16.19 -27.41 4.57
N PRO A 456 16.00 -28.73 4.62
CA PRO A 456 16.99 -29.71 4.20
C PRO A 456 17.39 -29.53 2.73
N LYS A 457 18.70 -29.50 2.45
CA LYS A 457 19.23 -29.28 1.09
C LYS A 457 19.58 -30.59 0.40
N ALA A 458 19.06 -30.76 -0.81
CA ALA A 458 19.10 -32.02 -1.56
C ALA A 458 20.37 -32.26 -2.40
N GLY A 459 21.21 -31.23 -2.56
CA GLY A 459 22.36 -31.24 -3.46
C GLY A 459 22.03 -30.71 -4.87
N ALA A 460 23.07 -30.52 -5.68
CA ALA A 460 22.97 -29.88 -7.00
C ALA A 460 22.08 -30.67 -7.97
N GLY A 461 21.25 -29.96 -8.73
CA GLY A 461 20.36 -30.54 -9.75
C GLY A 461 19.03 -31.08 -9.20
N GLN A 462 18.82 -31.03 -7.89
CA GLN A 462 17.56 -31.41 -7.27
C GLN A 462 16.60 -30.23 -7.17
N TRP A 463 15.33 -30.46 -7.49
CA TRP A 463 14.29 -29.42 -7.42
C TRP A 463 13.04 -29.92 -6.72
N ALA A 464 12.39 -29.00 -6.01
CA ALA A 464 11.05 -29.18 -5.46
C ALA A 464 10.16 -28.03 -5.92
N SER A 465 8.94 -28.35 -6.33
CA SER A 465 7.98 -27.37 -6.81
C SER A 465 6.55 -27.79 -6.51
N LEU A 466 5.68 -26.80 -6.37
CA LEU A 466 4.25 -27.00 -6.17
C LEU A 466 3.44 -25.88 -6.82
N VAL A 467 2.15 -26.17 -7.04
CA VAL A 467 1.15 -25.21 -7.48
C VAL A 467 0.15 -25.02 -6.33
N ARG A 468 -0.09 -23.78 -5.93
CA ARG A 468 -1.01 -23.43 -4.84
C ARG A 468 -2.13 -22.54 -5.37
N LEU A 469 -3.35 -22.87 -4.99
CA LEU A 469 -4.52 -22.01 -5.15
C LEU A 469 -4.87 -21.40 -3.79
N ILE A 470 -4.90 -20.08 -3.68
CA ILE A 470 -5.09 -19.37 -2.41
C ILE A 470 -6.16 -18.29 -2.55
N ASN A 471 -6.99 -18.14 -1.52
CA ASN A 471 -7.88 -16.99 -1.38
C ASN A 471 -7.07 -15.80 -0.81
N PRO A 472 -6.92 -14.68 -1.54
CA PRO A 472 -6.10 -13.56 -1.10
C PRO A 472 -6.70 -12.76 0.07
N ILE A 473 -7.99 -12.89 0.34
CA ILE A 473 -8.66 -12.15 1.43
C ILE A 473 -8.38 -12.84 2.77
N GLN A 474 -8.58 -14.16 2.82
CA GLN A 474 -8.44 -14.94 4.06
C GLN A 474 -7.04 -15.56 4.23
N GLY A 475 -6.26 -15.70 3.16
CA GLY A 475 -4.99 -16.44 3.18
C GLY A 475 -5.14 -17.96 3.21
N THR A 476 -6.36 -18.47 3.05
CA THR A 476 -6.64 -19.90 3.08
C THR A 476 -6.20 -20.55 1.77
N THR A 477 -5.41 -21.63 1.89
CA THR A 477 -5.07 -22.47 0.73
C THR A 477 -6.27 -23.32 0.36
N LEU A 478 -6.81 -23.10 -0.83
CA LEU A 478 -7.97 -23.81 -1.37
C LEU A 478 -7.57 -25.16 -1.96
N ASP A 479 -6.47 -25.20 -2.71
CA ASP A 479 -5.93 -26.42 -3.30
C ASP A 479 -4.40 -26.37 -3.39
N LEU A 480 -3.78 -27.54 -3.35
CA LEU A 480 -2.32 -27.70 -3.35
C LEU A 480 -1.91 -28.93 -4.15
N VAL A 481 -1.14 -28.71 -5.21
CA VAL A 481 -0.64 -29.75 -6.09
C VAL A 481 0.88 -29.81 -6.00
N GLN A 482 1.39 -30.89 -5.40
CA GLN A 482 2.84 -31.16 -5.33
C GLN A 482 3.32 -31.77 -6.64
N LEU A 483 4.41 -31.24 -7.20
CA LEU A 483 5.05 -31.80 -8.39
C LEU A 483 6.06 -32.90 -8.01
N GLU A 484 6.46 -33.69 -9.00
CA GLU A 484 7.46 -34.75 -8.81
C GLU A 484 8.85 -34.17 -8.48
N GLN A 485 9.73 -34.99 -7.90
CA GLN A 485 11.12 -34.61 -7.68
C GLN A 485 11.80 -34.27 -9.01
N ASN A 486 12.61 -33.21 -9.03
CA ASN A 486 13.29 -32.67 -10.23
C ASN A 486 12.36 -32.07 -11.29
N GLU A 487 11.10 -31.81 -10.94
CA GLU A 487 10.21 -30.96 -11.73
C GLU A 487 10.12 -29.57 -11.11
N ALA A 488 10.43 -28.55 -11.92
CA ALA A 488 10.51 -27.16 -11.47
C ALA A 488 9.58 -26.26 -12.30
N ALA A 489 8.53 -25.71 -11.69
CA ALA A 489 7.63 -24.77 -12.36
C ALA A 489 8.26 -23.38 -12.51
N PHE A 490 8.14 -22.78 -13.70
CA PHE A 490 8.68 -21.45 -14.00
C PHE A 490 7.66 -20.49 -14.60
N SER A 491 6.58 -21.01 -15.20
CA SER A 491 5.52 -20.19 -15.78
C SER A 491 4.15 -20.71 -15.42
N VAL A 492 3.20 -19.79 -15.25
CA VAL A 492 1.79 -20.09 -14.99
C VAL A 492 0.91 -19.07 -15.71
N ALA A 493 -0.20 -19.55 -16.27
CA ALA A 493 -1.23 -18.72 -16.88
C ALA A 493 -2.61 -19.35 -16.73
N VAL A 494 -3.63 -18.49 -16.64
CA VAL A 494 -5.05 -18.88 -16.64
C VAL A 494 -5.67 -18.43 -17.95
N CYS A 495 -6.39 -19.30 -18.63
CA CYS A 495 -7.04 -18.96 -19.88
C CYS A 495 -8.29 -19.81 -20.16
N ARG A 496 -9.06 -19.39 -21.17
CA ARG A 496 -10.17 -20.15 -21.75
C ARG A 496 -9.82 -20.56 -23.17
N PHE A 497 -10.28 -21.74 -23.58
CA PHE A 497 -10.19 -22.22 -24.95
C PHE A 497 -11.59 -22.24 -25.59
N PRO A 498 -11.80 -21.61 -26.76
CA PRO A 498 -13.08 -21.61 -27.45
C PRO A 498 -13.61 -23.01 -27.78
N ASN A 499 -12.71 -23.99 -27.92
CA ASN A 499 -13.04 -25.36 -28.31
C ASN A 499 -13.72 -26.18 -27.19
N THR A 500 -13.73 -25.69 -25.95
CA THR A 500 -14.17 -26.44 -24.77
C THR A 500 -15.30 -25.76 -23.97
N GLY A 501 -15.81 -24.61 -24.43
CA GLY A 501 -16.83 -23.83 -23.72
C GLY A 501 -16.22 -22.79 -22.78
N ASP A 502 -16.94 -22.45 -21.71
CA ASP A 502 -16.56 -21.39 -20.75
C ASP A 502 -15.66 -21.87 -19.59
N ASP A 503 -15.18 -23.12 -19.66
CA ASP A 503 -14.27 -23.67 -18.66
C ASP A 503 -12.93 -22.93 -18.62
N TRP A 504 -12.44 -22.67 -17.41
CA TRP A 504 -11.11 -22.14 -17.17
C TRP A 504 -10.07 -23.25 -17.09
N TYR A 505 -8.92 -23.00 -17.71
CA TYR A 505 -7.76 -23.87 -17.67
C TYR A 505 -6.56 -23.15 -17.08
N VAL A 506 -5.80 -23.87 -16.26
CA VAL A 506 -4.54 -23.42 -15.69
C VAL A 506 -3.41 -24.18 -16.35
N LEU A 507 -2.47 -23.45 -16.94
CA LEU A 507 -1.30 -24.02 -17.59
C LEU A 507 -0.06 -23.71 -16.79
N VAL A 508 0.73 -24.74 -16.52
CA VAL A 508 1.97 -24.62 -15.74
C VAL A 508 3.13 -25.17 -16.56
N GLY A 509 4.11 -24.32 -16.85
CA GLY A 509 5.33 -24.67 -17.54
C GLY A 509 6.40 -25.14 -16.57
N VAL A 510 6.89 -26.36 -16.78
CA VAL A 510 7.78 -27.09 -15.88
C VAL A 510 9.05 -27.52 -16.61
N ALA A 511 10.21 -27.37 -15.98
CA ALA A 511 11.47 -27.96 -16.43
C ALA A 511 11.73 -29.28 -15.71
N ARG A 512 12.44 -30.19 -16.38
CA ARG A 512 12.88 -31.46 -15.81
C ARG A 512 14.40 -31.55 -15.80
N ASP A 513 14.95 -31.99 -14.66
CA ASP A 513 16.38 -32.26 -14.46
C ASP A 513 17.26 -31.07 -14.89
N MET A 514 16.86 -29.85 -14.48
CA MET A 514 17.55 -28.61 -14.84
C MET A 514 18.79 -28.42 -13.97
N ILE A 515 19.97 -28.34 -14.60
CA ILE A 515 21.21 -27.93 -13.96
C ILE A 515 21.48 -26.49 -14.35
N LEU A 516 21.71 -25.61 -13.37
CA LEU A 516 21.88 -24.17 -13.61
C LEU A 516 23.28 -23.82 -14.13
N ASN A 517 24.33 -24.48 -13.62
CA ASN A 517 25.71 -24.16 -13.97
C ASN A 517 26.59 -25.44 -14.08
N PRO A 518 27.11 -25.78 -15.27
CA PRO A 518 26.74 -25.21 -16.58
C PRO A 518 25.27 -25.50 -16.92
N ARG A 519 24.58 -24.58 -17.62
CA ARG A 519 23.16 -24.75 -17.97
C ARG A 519 22.97 -26.02 -18.81
N SER A 520 22.23 -26.98 -18.30
CA SER A 520 21.76 -28.15 -19.05
C SER A 520 20.36 -28.55 -18.56
N VAL A 521 19.55 -29.08 -19.47
CA VAL A 521 18.16 -29.45 -19.19
C VAL A 521 17.82 -30.71 -19.98
N SER A 522 17.16 -31.67 -19.35
CA SER A 522 16.76 -32.91 -20.03
C SER A 522 15.47 -32.77 -20.84
N GLY A 523 14.62 -31.82 -20.47
CA GLY A 523 13.39 -31.46 -21.18
C GLY A 523 12.46 -30.63 -20.30
N GLY A 524 11.20 -30.49 -20.73
CA GLY A 524 10.18 -29.81 -19.97
C GLY A 524 8.79 -30.40 -20.18
N PHE A 525 7.83 -29.91 -19.41
CA PHE A 525 6.43 -30.27 -19.49
C PHE A 525 5.55 -29.03 -19.44
N ILE A 526 4.38 -29.13 -20.06
CA ILE A 526 3.28 -28.20 -19.86
C ILE A 526 2.14 -28.99 -19.25
N TYR A 527 1.90 -28.74 -17.96
CA TYR A 527 0.75 -29.26 -17.25
C TYR A 527 -0.49 -28.44 -17.61
N THR A 528 -1.60 -29.13 -17.85
CA THR A 528 -2.90 -28.50 -18.06
C THR A 528 -3.85 -29.00 -16.98
N TYR A 529 -4.37 -28.07 -16.18
CA TYR A 529 -5.40 -28.31 -15.19
C TYR A 529 -6.69 -27.64 -15.64
N ARG A 530 -7.82 -28.24 -15.31
CA ARG A 530 -9.14 -27.62 -15.40
C ARG A 530 -9.49 -27.07 -14.02
N LEU A 531 -9.95 -25.83 -13.99
CA LEU A 531 -10.43 -25.21 -12.76
C LEU A 531 -11.89 -25.63 -12.54
N ILE A 532 -12.15 -26.35 -11.46
CA ILE A 532 -13.48 -26.88 -11.11
C ILE A 532 -13.99 -26.28 -9.80
N SER A 533 -15.21 -26.65 -9.42
CA SER A 533 -15.86 -26.19 -8.18
C SER A 533 -15.90 -24.67 -8.05
N GLY A 534 -16.21 -23.97 -9.14
CA GLY A 534 -16.29 -22.51 -9.13
C GLY A 534 -14.96 -21.81 -8.82
N GLY A 535 -13.80 -22.44 -9.07
CA GLY A 535 -12.50 -21.79 -8.88
C GLY A 535 -11.75 -22.17 -7.61
N GLU A 536 -12.12 -23.29 -6.97
CA GLU A 536 -11.55 -23.73 -5.69
C GLU A 536 -10.67 -24.99 -5.79
N LYS A 537 -10.68 -25.70 -6.93
CA LYS A 537 -9.90 -26.93 -7.11
C LYS A 537 -9.34 -27.10 -8.51
N LEU A 538 -8.14 -27.66 -8.61
CA LEU A 538 -7.42 -27.98 -9.84
C LEU A 538 -7.58 -29.46 -10.17
N GLU A 539 -8.21 -29.77 -11.30
CA GLU A 539 -8.32 -31.12 -11.83
C GLU A 539 -7.28 -31.34 -12.93
N PHE A 540 -6.44 -32.36 -12.79
CA PHE A 540 -5.42 -32.69 -13.80
C PHE A 540 -6.06 -33.18 -15.10
N VAL A 541 -5.70 -32.58 -16.23
CA VAL A 541 -6.20 -32.97 -17.56
C VAL A 541 -5.15 -33.79 -18.30
N HIS A 542 -3.97 -33.21 -18.54
CA HIS A 542 -2.85 -33.91 -19.18
C HIS A 542 -1.51 -33.17 -18.97
N LYS A 543 -0.41 -33.88 -19.28
CA LYS A 543 0.98 -33.41 -19.22
C LYS A 543 1.61 -33.52 -20.61
N THR A 544 1.90 -32.38 -21.25
CA THR A 544 2.47 -32.36 -22.61
C THR A 544 3.99 -32.21 -22.55
N PRO A 545 4.79 -33.16 -23.07
CA PRO A 545 6.25 -33.04 -23.09
C PRO A 545 6.74 -32.02 -24.13
N VAL A 546 7.79 -31.29 -23.77
CA VAL A 546 8.53 -30.34 -24.61
C VAL A 546 10.03 -30.54 -24.43
N GLU A 547 10.82 -30.12 -25.41
CA GLU A 547 12.26 -30.40 -25.50
C GLU A 547 13.17 -29.48 -24.67
N ASP A 548 12.68 -28.30 -24.29
CA ASP A 548 13.40 -27.31 -23.46
C ASP A 548 12.41 -26.71 -22.44
N VAL A 549 12.88 -25.86 -21.54
CA VAL A 549 12.04 -25.28 -20.49
C VAL A 549 11.03 -24.26 -21.07
N PRO A 550 9.72 -24.42 -20.78
CA PRO A 550 8.70 -23.43 -21.11
C PRO A 550 8.65 -22.29 -20.07
N LEU A 551 9.47 -21.25 -20.25
CA LEU A 551 9.58 -20.13 -19.30
C LEU A 551 8.48 -19.08 -19.43
N ALA A 552 7.75 -19.05 -20.54
CA ALA A 552 6.71 -18.07 -20.78
C ALA A 552 5.45 -18.73 -21.34
N ILE A 553 4.29 -18.41 -20.74
CA ILE A 553 2.96 -18.79 -21.23
C ILE A 553 2.09 -17.53 -21.22
N ALA A 554 1.41 -17.27 -22.33
CA ALA A 554 0.48 -16.15 -22.46
C ALA A 554 -0.79 -16.56 -23.22
N PRO A 555 -1.98 -16.18 -22.74
CA PRO A 555 -3.21 -16.34 -23.51
C PRO A 555 -3.19 -15.44 -24.75
N PHE A 556 -3.63 -15.96 -25.89
CA PHE A 556 -3.65 -15.23 -27.16
C PHE A 556 -4.74 -15.74 -28.10
N GLN A 557 -5.75 -14.91 -28.37
CA GLN A 557 -6.82 -15.17 -29.34
C GLN A 557 -7.49 -16.56 -29.18
N GLY A 558 -7.87 -16.91 -27.95
CA GLY A 558 -8.49 -18.21 -27.63
C GLY A 558 -7.54 -19.41 -27.69
N ARG A 559 -6.24 -19.16 -27.83
CA ARG A 559 -5.16 -20.15 -27.81
C ARG A 559 -4.11 -19.69 -26.80
N ILE A 560 -3.00 -20.41 -26.74
CA ILE A 560 -1.87 -20.05 -25.88
C ILE A 560 -0.60 -19.88 -26.72
N LEU A 561 0.19 -18.89 -26.35
CA LEU A 561 1.57 -18.73 -26.79
C LEU A 561 2.48 -19.29 -25.70
N VAL A 562 3.46 -20.09 -26.11
CA VAL A 562 4.45 -20.70 -25.20
C VAL A 562 5.84 -20.48 -25.76
N GLY A 563 6.73 -19.92 -24.93
CA GLY A 563 8.16 -19.80 -25.20
C GLY A 563 8.90 -21.00 -24.63
N VAL A 564 9.39 -21.88 -25.50
CA VAL A 564 10.13 -23.11 -25.16
C VAL A 564 11.59 -22.92 -25.58
N GLY A 565 12.49 -22.61 -24.65
CA GLY A 565 13.85 -22.21 -25.01
C GLY A 565 13.82 -20.94 -25.90
N LYS A 566 14.42 -21.03 -27.08
CA LYS A 566 14.37 -19.99 -28.13
C LYS A 566 13.16 -20.07 -29.07
N LEU A 567 12.25 -21.02 -28.86
CA LEU A 567 11.15 -21.31 -29.78
C LEU A 567 9.87 -20.65 -29.29
N LEU A 568 9.25 -19.82 -30.12
CA LEU A 568 7.92 -19.28 -29.85
C LEU A 568 6.86 -20.13 -30.55
N ARG A 569 5.90 -20.68 -29.80
CA ARG A 569 4.89 -21.60 -30.33
C ARG A 569 3.48 -21.18 -29.97
N ILE A 570 2.55 -21.41 -30.90
CA ILE A 570 1.11 -21.37 -30.60
C ILE A 570 0.63 -22.79 -30.39
N TYR A 571 -0.04 -23.02 -29.27
CA TYR A 571 -0.70 -24.27 -28.95
C TYR A 571 -2.21 -24.09 -28.86
N ASP A 572 -2.92 -25.17 -29.15
CA ASP A 572 -4.35 -25.31 -28.99
C ASP A 572 -4.65 -26.52 -28.09
N LEU A 573 -5.80 -26.51 -27.42
CA LEU A 573 -6.16 -27.53 -26.47
C LEU A 573 -6.57 -28.82 -27.19
N GLY A 574 -5.93 -29.93 -26.84
CA GLY A 574 -6.30 -31.28 -27.29
C GLY A 574 -6.65 -32.17 -26.10
N LYS A 575 -7.43 -33.24 -26.34
CA LYS A 575 -7.90 -34.14 -25.27
C LYS A 575 -6.77 -34.88 -24.54
N LYS A 576 -5.67 -35.20 -25.22
CA LYS A 576 -4.53 -35.96 -24.66
C LYS A 576 -3.26 -35.14 -24.45
N LYS A 577 -3.11 -34.06 -25.20
CA LYS A 577 -1.94 -33.16 -25.18
C LYS A 577 -2.29 -31.86 -25.90
N LEU A 578 -1.48 -30.83 -25.66
CA LEU A 578 -1.53 -29.58 -26.41
C LEU A 578 -1.01 -29.79 -27.84
N LEU A 579 -1.73 -29.23 -28.82
CA LEU A 579 -1.43 -29.38 -30.23
C LEU A 579 -0.72 -28.14 -30.76
N ARG A 580 0.54 -28.28 -31.16
CA ARG A 580 1.32 -27.19 -31.79
C ARG A 580 0.69 -26.81 -33.14
N LYS A 581 0.36 -25.53 -33.31
CA LYS A 581 -0.24 -24.96 -34.54
C LYS A 581 0.74 -24.13 -35.35
N CYS A 582 1.62 -23.39 -34.67
CA CYS A 582 2.61 -22.50 -35.28
C CYS A 582 3.91 -22.55 -34.45
N GLU A 583 5.04 -22.28 -35.10
CA GLU A 583 6.36 -22.19 -34.47
C GLU A 583 7.22 -21.15 -35.19
N ASN A 584 7.93 -20.32 -34.42
CA ASN A 584 8.99 -19.45 -34.89
C ASN A 584 10.30 -19.79 -34.14
N LYS A 585 11.42 -19.81 -34.87
CA LYS A 585 12.75 -20.21 -34.39
C LYS A 585 13.79 -19.09 -34.46
N HIS A 586 13.39 -17.90 -34.84
CA HIS A 586 14.26 -16.76 -35.12
C HIS A 586 14.53 -15.88 -33.88
N VAL A 587 13.93 -16.20 -32.72
CA VAL A 587 14.32 -15.58 -31.45
C VAL A 587 15.75 -16.03 -31.10
N PRO A 588 16.65 -15.14 -30.66
CA PRO A 588 18.09 -15.47 -30.54
C PRO A 588 18.43 -16.54 -29.50
N ASN A 589 18.05 -16.35 -28.23
CA ASN A 589 18.62 -17.12 -27.11
C ASN A 589 17.57 -17.86 -26.28
N LEU A 590 16.73 -17.14 -25.55
CA LEU A 590 15.81 -17.73 -24.58
C LEU A 590 14.67 -16.77 -24.29
N VAL A 591 13.44 -17.22 -24.55
CA VAL A 591 12.23 -16.46 -24.26
C VAL A 591 11.99 -16.44 -22.75
N THR A 592 11.99 -15.25 -22.14
CA THR A 592 11.76 -15.08 -20.69
C THR A 592 10.32 -14.74 -20.36
N SER A 593 9.65 -13.93 -21.19
CA SER A 593 8.25 -13.55 -21.02
C SER A 593 7.60 -13.20 -22.36
N ILE A 594 6.28 -13.25 -22.41
CA ILE A 594 5.47 -12.98 -23.61
C ILE A 594 4.33 -12.07 -23.20
N HIS A 595 4.17 -10.97 -23.93
CA HIS A 595 3.09 -10.01 -23.77
C HIS A 595 2.30 -9.94 -25.08
N THR A 596 0.98 -9.74 -24.99
CA THR A 596 0.13 -9.71 -26.17
C THR A 596 -0.79 -8.49 -26.14
N ILE A 597 -0.97 -7.86 -27.29
CA ILE A 597 -1.89 -6.75 -27.45
C ILE A 597 -2.52 -6.81 -28.85
N GLY A 598 -3.83 -7.05 -28.90
CA GLY A 598 -4.56 -7.23 -30.15
C GLY A 598 -3.98 -8.32 -31.05
N GLN A 599 -3.25 -7.91 -32.08
CA GLN A 599 -2.64 -8.78 -33.10
C GLN A 599 -1.12 -8.90 -33.00
N ARG A 600 -0.51 -8.14 -32.10
CA ARG A 600 0.94 -8.13 -31.83
C ARG A 600 1.26 -8.98 -30.61
N VAL A 601 2.42 -9.61 -30.69
CA VAL A 601 3.04 -10.39 -29.64
C VAL A 601 4.39 -9.77 -29.39
N ILE A 602 4.68 -9.35 -28.16
CA ILE A 602 6.01 -8.89 -27.76
C ILE A 602 6.67 -10.00 -26.96
N VAL A 603 7.88 -10.35 -27.38
CA VAL A 603 8.69 -11.40 -26.76
C VAL A 603 9.89 -10.74 -26.12
N THR A 604 10.18 -11.11 -24.88
CA THR A 604 11.42 -10.70 -24.20
C THR A 604 12.44 -11.83 -24.32
N ASP A 605 13.64 -11.50 -24.81
CA ASP A 605 14.79 -12.40 -24.76
C ASP A 605 15.59 -12.19 -23.47
N VAL A 606 16.29 -13.23 -23.03
CA VAL A 606 17.12 -13.18 -21.82
C VAL A 606 18.29 -12.21 -21.91
N SER A 607 18.79 -11.89 -23.12
CA SER A 607 19.94 -10.99 -23.34
C SER A 607 19.76 -9.99 -24.48
N GLU A 608 18.91 -10.28 -25.47
CA GLU A 608 18.70 -9.45 -26.67
C GLU A 608 17.44 -8.57 -26.61
N SER A 609 17.01 -8.14 -25.41
CA SER A 609 15.91 -7.17 -25.24
C SER A 609 14.55 -7.65 -25.78
N LEU A 610 13.87 -6.83 -26.59
CA LEU A 610 12.47 -6.96 -27.00
C LEU A 610 12.35 -7.25 -28.50
N PHE A 611 11.47 -8.18 -28.84
CA PHE A 611 11.12 -8.55 -30.22
C PHE A 611 9.61 -8.41 -30.45
N TRP A 612 9.23 -7.68 -31.49
CA TRP A 612 7.85 -7.54 -31.92
C TRP A 612 7.51 -8.55 -33.00
N VAL A 613 6.49 -9.35 -32.72
CA VAL A 613 6.06 -10.47 -33.54
C VAL A 613 4.61 -10.27 -33.97
N ARG A 614 4.35 -10.47 -35.27
CA ARG A 614 3.03 -10.43 -35.87
C ARG A 614 2.54 -11.85 -36.12
N TYR A 615 1.33 -12.15 -35.68
CA TYR A 615 0.70 -13.44 -35.97
C TYR A 615 -0.27 -13.39 -37.17
N ARG A 616 0.12 -13.96 -38.31
CA ARG A 616 -0.75 -14.08 -39.49
C ARG A 616 -1.67 -15.30 -39.36
N ARG A 617 -2.95 -15.04 -39.11
CA ARG A 617 -3.97 -16.08 -38.91
C ARG A 617 -4.20 -16.95 -40.14
N ASN A 618 -4.12 -16.37 -41.34
CA ASN A 618 -4.39 -17.06 -42.61
C ASN A 618 -3.34 -18.15 -42.89
N GLU A 619 -2.08 -17.87 -42.57
CA GLU A 619 -0.93 -18.74 -42.83
C GLU A 619 -0.48 -19.54 -41.60
N ASN A 620 -1.03 -19.23 -40.43
CA ASN A 620 -0.52 -19.70 -39.13
C ASN A 620 0.98 -19.47 -39.00
N GLN A 621 1.45 -18.26 -39.31
CA GLN A 621 2.85 -17.87 -39.25
C GLN A 621 3.07 -16.76 -38.23
N LEU A 622 4.18 -16.84 -37.51
CA LEU A 622 4.68 -15.81 -36.59
C LEU A 622 5.88 -15.15 -37.26
N ILE A 623 5.81 -13.84 -37.51
CA ILE A 623 6.86 -13.08 -38.20
C ILE A 623 7.41 -12.01 -37.26
N ILE A 624 8.73 -11.96 -37.08
CA ILE A 624 9.39 -10.87 -36.33
C ILE A 624 9.51 -9.69 -37.30
N PHE A 625 8.87 -8.57 -36.97
CA PHE A 625 8.88 -7.39 -37.85
C PHE A 625 9.72 -6.23 -37.29
N ALA A 626 9.95 -6.20 -35.98
CA ALA A 626 10.81 -5.21 -35.33
C ALA A 626 11.54 -5.77 -34.10
N ASP A 627 12.69 -5.19 -33.79
CA ASP A 627 13.52 -5.51 -32.63
C ASP A 627 14.23 -4.27 -32.06
N ASP A 628 14.73 -4.38 -30.82
CA ASP A 628 15.53 -3.34 -30.19
C ASP A 628 16.95 -3.28 -30.80
N THR A 629 17.62 -2.15 -30.58
CA THR A 629 19.00 -1.90 -31.04
C THR A 629 20.05 -2.26 -29.99
N TYR A 630 19.67 -2.36 -28.72
CA TYR A 630 20.59 -2.61 -27.62
C TYR A 630 20.31 -3.95 -26.92
N PRO A 631 21.36 -4.70 -26.51
CA PRO A 631 21.17 -5.87 -25.68
C PRO A 631 20.68 -5.47 -24.28
N ARG A 632 19.68 -6.19 -23.77
CA ARG A 632 19.13 -6.01 -22.41
C ARG A 632 18.87 -7.36 -21.78
N TRP A 633 19.30 -7.49 -20.54
CA TRP A 633 19.11 -8.71 -19.75
C TRP A 633 17.74 -8.68 -19.07
N VAL A 634 16.68 -8.77 -19.86
CA VAL A 634 15.31 -8.46 -19.42
C VAL A 634 14.84 -9.41 -18.32
N THR A 635 14.34 -8.83 -17.23
CA THR A 635 13.71 -9.55 -16.11
C THR A 635 12.19 -9.56 -16.24
N THR A 636 11.60 -8.40 -16.50
CA THR A 636 10.16 -8.19 -16.64
C THR A 636 9.88 -7.04 -17.61
N ALA A 637 8.68 -7.01 -18.18
CA ALA A 637 8.22 -5.94 -19.03
C ALA A 637 6.73 -5.62 -18.79
N CYS A 638 6.29 -4.40 -19.14
CA CYS A 638 4.91 -3.94 -19.01
C CYS A 638 4.47 -3.11 -20.23
N LEU A 639 3.33 -3.50 -20.82
CA LEU A 639 2.72 -2.81 -21.96
C LEU A 639 2.19 -1.47 -21.48
N LEU A 640 2.66 -0.37 -22.09
CA LEU A 640 2.17 0.98 -21.76
C LEU A 640 1.04 1.38 -22.72
N ASP A 641 1.24 1.10 -24.01
CA ASP A 641 0.29 1.29 -25.10
C ASP A 641 0.55 0.24 -26.22
N TYR A 642 0.05 0.47 -27.43
CA TYR A 642 0.18 -0.46 -28.57
C TYR A 642 1.59 -0.53 -29.18
N ASP A 643 2.39 0.52 -29.00
CA ASP A 643 3.70 0.71 -29.63
C ASP A 643 4.85 0.74 -28.61
N THR A 644 4.53 0.95 -27.33
CA THR A 644 5.47 1.30 -26.28
C THR A 644 5.51 0.23 -25.19
N MET A 645 6.72 -0.22 -24.87
CA MET A 645 7.02 -1.28 -23.91
C MET A 645 8.00 -0.75 -22.87
N ALA A 646 7.65 -0.87 -21.59
CA ALA A 646 8.60 -0.69 -20.50
C ALA A 646 9.29 -2.02 -20.19
N ALA A 647 10.61 -2.02 -20.00
CA ALA A 647 11.40 -3.20 -19.67
C ALA A 647 12.36 -2.91 -18.52
N ALA A 648 12.48 -3.87 -17.60
CA ALA A 648 13.50 -3.88 -16.56
C ALA A 648 14.58 -4.93 -16.88
N ASP A 649 15.78 -4.71 -16.34
CA ASP A 649 16.88 -5.66 -16.48
C ASP A 649 17.46 -6.17 -15.15
N LYS A 650 18.31 -7.21 -15.27
CA LYS A 650 19.00 -7.84 -14.14
C LYS A 650 19.92 -6.89 -13.37
N PHE A 651 20.38 -5.82 -14.01
CA PHE A 651 21.35 -4.88 -13.47
C PHE A 651 20.69 -3.64 -12.82
N GLY A 652 19.36 -3.62 -12.74
CA GLY A 652 18.62 -2.55 -12.06
C GLY A 652 18.37 -1.32 -12.93
N ASN A 653 18.28 -1.51 -14.25
CA ASN A 653 17.84 -0.47 -15.17
C ASN A 653 16.37 -0.64 -15.54
N ILE A 654 15.71 0.48 -15.82
CA ILE A 654 14.42 0.54 -16.50
C ILE A 654 14.62 1.28 -17.83
N SER A 655 14.07 0.74 -18.92
CA SER A 655 14.03 1.37 -20.23
C SER A 655 12.59 1.41 -20.76
N ILE A 656 12.28 2.43 -21.56
CA ILE A 656 11.04 2.45 -22.35
C ILE A 656 11.43 2.48 -23.82
N VAL A 657 10.94 1.48 -24.55
CA VAL A 657 11.20 1.26 -25.97
C VAL A 657 9.89 1.44 -26.75
N ARG A 658 9.93 2.23 -27.82
CA ARG A 658 8.78 2.60 -28.63
C ARG A 658 9.03 2.23 -30.09
N LEU A 659 8.03 1.68 -30.76
CA LEU A 659 8.05 1.51 -32.20
C LEU A 659 7.90 2.88 -32.90
N PRO A 660 8.67 3.14 -33.98
CA PRO A 660 8.46 4.32 -34.81
C PRO A 660 7.02 4.39 -35.35
N PRO A 661 6.43 5.57 -35.55
CA PRO A 661 5.05 5.71 -36.01
C PRO A 661 4.80 5.16 -37.42
N ASN A 662 5.86 5.04 -38.23
CA ASN A 662 5.79 4.51 -39.60
C ASN A 662 6.04 2.99 -39.67
N THR A 663 5.96 2.27 -38.55
CA THR A 663 6.22 0.82 -38.51
C THR A 663 5.10 0.06 -39.18
N SER A 664 5.43 -0.83 -40.11
CA SER A 664 4.48 -1.76 -40.75
C SER A 664 4.55 -3.13 -40.09
N ASP A 665 3.40 -3.65 -39.69
CA ASP A 665 3.27 -5.01 -39.16
C ASP A 665 3.32 -6.08 -40.27
N ASP A 666 2.99 -5.68 -41.51
CA ASP A 666 2.89 -6.56 -42.67
C ASP A 666 4.21 -6.63 -43.42
N VAL A 667 5.19 -7.31 -42.81
CA VAL A 667 6.48 -7.63 -43.43
C VAL A 667 6.41 -9.06 -43.98
N ASP A 668 6.77 -9.26 -45.25
CA ASP A 668 6.88 -10.58 -45.88
C ASP A 668 8.29 -11.15 -45.69
N GLU A 669 8.41 -12.19 -44.88
CA GLU A 669 9.61 -13.05 -44.84
C GLU A 669 9.49 -14.09 -45.96
N ASP A 670 10.24 -13.93 -47.05
CA ASP A 670 10.27 -14.89 -48.17
C ASP A 670 11.00 -16.20 -47.74
N PRO A 671 10.32 -17.36 -47.66
CA PRO A 671 10.92 -18.61 -47.18
C PRO A 671 11.96 -19.21 -48.14
N THR A 672 12.08 -18.69 -49.37
CA THR A 672 12.89 -19.27 -50.44
C THR A 672 14.32 -18.71 -50.53
N GLY A 673 14.66 -17.69 -49.73
CA GLY A 673 16.03 -17.13 -49.69
C GLY A 673 16.48 -16.44 -50.98
N ASN A 674 15.55 -16.13 -51.90
CA ASN A 674 15.85 -15.62 -53.24
C ASN A 674 15.80 -14.08 -53.37
N LYS A 675 15.74 -13.33 -52.27
CA LYS A 675 15.75 -11.85 -52.33
C LYS A 675 17.16 -11.23 -52.28
N ALA A 676 17.27 -10.11 -53.00
CA ALA A 676 18.49 -9.34 -53.20
C ALA A 676 19.13 -8.83 -51.89
N LEU A 677 20.42 -8.50 -51.97
CA LEU A 677 21.31 -8.04 -50.88
C LEU A 677 20.74 -6.95 -49.93
N TRP A 678 19.68 -6.25 -50.35
CA TRP A 678 19.04 -5.14 -49.65
C TRP A 678 17.99 -5.56 -48.61
N ASP A 679 17.51 -6.80 -48.64
CA ASP A 679 16.51 -7.35 -47.69
C ASP A 679 17.15 -8.13 -46.53
N ARG A 680 18.48 -8.03 -46.35
CA ARG A 680 19.13 -8.51 -45.12
C ARG A 680 18.75 -7.58 -43.97
N GLY A 681 18.14 -8.15 -42.93
CA GLY A 681 17.72 -7.43 -41.74
C GLY A 681 18.81 -6.51 -41.18
N LEU A 682 18.39 -5.37 -40.64
CA LEU A 682 19.31 -4.32 -40.20
C LEU A 682 20.04 -4.81 -38.93
N LEU A 683 21.38 -4.65 -38.89
CA LEU A 683 22.22 -5.06 -37.76
C LEU A 683 22.06 -6.55 -37.36
N ASN A 684 21.93 -7.48 -38.33
CA ASN A 684 21.70 -8.92 -38.09
C ASN A 684 20.41 -9.25 -37.31
N GLY A 685 19.41 -8.36 -37.32
CA GLY A 685 18.12 -8.55 -36.65
C GLY A 685 16.94 -8.30 -37.58
N ALA A 686 15.84 -7.75 -37.06
CA ALA A 686 14.69 -7.38 -37.90
C ALA A 686 15.00 -6.16 -38.80
N SER A 687 14.14 -5.94 -39.81
CA SER A 687 14.29 -4.81 -40.73
C SER A 687 13.96 -3.46 -40.07
N GLN A 688 13.03 -3.44 -39.13
CA GLN A 688 12.60 -2.23 -38.43
C GLN A 688 13.16 -2.22 -37.00
N LYS A 689 13.68 -1.07 -36.56
CA LYS A 689 14.28 -0.92 -35.24
C LYS A 689 13.41 -0.05 -34.35
N ALA A 690 13.21 -0.51 -33.12
CA ALA A 690 12.54 0.26 -32.09
C ALA A 690 13.47 1.32 -31.50
N GLU A 691 12.92 2.46 -31.09
CA GLU A 691 13.65 3.55 -30.47
C GLU A 691 13.54 3.52 -28.95
N VAL A 692 14.65 3.80 -28.26
CA VAL A 692 14.66 3.91 -26.80
C VAL A 692 14.36 5.35 -26.41
N ILE A 693 13.18 5.59 -25.82
CA ILE A 693 12.72 6.93 -25.43
C ILE A 693 13.06 7.29 -23.98
N MET A 694 13.34 6.29 -23.14
CA MET A 694 13.71 6.47 -21.73
C MET A 694 14.75 5.42 -21.31
N ASN A 695 15.75 5.85 -20.54
CA ASN A 695 16.65 4.99 -19.78
C ASN A 695 16.88 5.59 -18.40
N TYR A 696 16.88 4.74 -17.37
CA TYR A 696 17.12 5.14 -16.00
C TYR A 696 17.68 3.99 -15.16
N HIS A 697 18.74 4.26 -14.41
CA HIS A 697 19.29 3.30 -13.45
C HIS A 697 18.67 3.52 -12.05
N VAL A 698 17.90 2.53 -11.60
CA VAL A 698 17.27 2.53 -10.27
C VAL A 698 18.33 2.24 -9.19
N GLY A 699 19.27 1.34 -9.47
CA GLY A 699 20.25 0.84 -8.49
C GLY A 699 19.91 -0.53 -7.91
N GLU A 700 18.67 -1.00 -8.12
CA GLU A 700 18.17 -2.29 -7.62
C GLU A 700 17.47 -3.06 -8.74
N THR A 701 17.62 -4.38 -8.76
CA THR A 701 16.99 -5.24 -9.80
C THR A 701 15.48 -5.18 -9.71
N VAL A 702 14.83 -4.69 -10.76
CA VAL A 702 13.37 -4.62 -10.85
C VAL A 702 12.81 -5.95 -11.35
N LEU A 703 11.82 -6.50 -10.65
CA LEU A 703 11.21 -7.81 -10.96
C LEU A 703 9.72 -7.75 -11.28
N SER A 704 9.05 -6.64 -11.01
CA SER A 704 7.71 -6.39 -11.53
C SER A 704 7.58 -4.93 -11.96
N ILE A 705 6.83 -4.71 -13.04
CA ILE A 705 6.42 -3.40 -13.52
C ILE A 705 4.94 -3.53 -13.88
N GLN A 706 4.12 -2.60 -13.42
CA GLN A 706 2.70 -2.55 -13.74
C GLN A 706 2.25 -1.10 -13.91
N LYS A 707 1.57 -0.81 -15.02
CA LYS A 707 0.84 0.44 -15.22
C LYS A 707 -0.51 0.33 -14.51
N THR A 708 -0.79 1.21 -13.55
CA THR A 708 -2.02 1.18 -12.76
C THR A 708 -2.29 2.54 -12.10
N THR A 709 -3.43 2.67 -11.45
CA THR A 709 -3.78 3.84 -10.63
C THR A 709 -3.78 3.43 -9.15
N LEU A 710 -3.00 4.10 -8.31
CA LEU A 710 -2.85 3.75 -6.89
C LEU A 710 -3.98 4.28 -5.99
N ILE A 711 -4.60 5.40 -6.37
CA ILE A 711 -5.64 6.07 -5.59
C ILE A 711 -6.86 6.38 -6.46
N PRO A 712 -8.09 6.21 -5.95
CA PRO A 712 -9.31 6.64 -6.63
C PRO A 712 -9.25 8.13 -7.02
N GLY A 713 -9.52 8.44 -8.28
CA GLY A 713 -9.42 9.81 -8.82
C GLY A 713 -8.00 10.28 -9.15
N GLY A 714 -6.97 9.47 -8.85
CA GLY A 714 -5.60 9.72 -9.27
C GLY A 714 -5.38 9.46 -10.77
N SER A 715 -4.17 9.78 -11.22
CA SER A 715 -3.74 9.53 -12.61
C SER A 715 -2.93 8.23 -12.69
N GLU A 716 -2.89 7.60 -13.87
CA GLU A 716 -2.08 6.39 -14.10
C GLU A 716 -0.60 6.66 -13.81
N SER A 717 0.05 5.73 -13.13
CA SER A 717 1.49 5.70 -12.89
C SER A 717 2.05 4.31 -13.20
N MET A 718 3.36 4.24 -13.44
CA MET A 718 4.05 2.98 -13.64
C MET A 718 4.73 2.56 -12.34
N VAL A 719 4.11 1.61 -11.64
CA VAL A 719 4.63 1.09 -10.37
C VAL A 719 5.62 -0.03 -10.67
N TYR A 720 6.74 -0.05 -9.95
CA TYR A 720 7.73 -1.10 -10.05
C TYR A 720 8.15 -1.61 -8.67
N THR A 721 8.51 -2.88 -8.58
CA THR A 721 9.04 -3.48 -7.35
C THR A 721 10.44 -4.02 -7.57
N THR A 722 11.28 -3.90 -6.55
CA THR A 722 12.69 -4.29 -6.60
C THR A 722 12.96 -5.55 -5.79
N LEU A 723 14.01 -6.27 -6.16
CA LEU A 723 14.48 -7.45 -5.44
C LEU A 723 14.88 -7.13 -3.99
N SER A 724 15.32 -5.90 -3.70
CA SER A 724 15.69 -5.46 -2.35
C SER A 724 14.50 -5.16 -1.44
N GLY A 725 13.25 -5.33 -1.92
CA GLY A 725 12.05 -5.03 -1.13
C GLY A 725 11.53 -3.61 -1.30
N GLY A 726 12.07 -2.84 -2.24
CA GLY A 726 11.62 -1.49 -2.57
C GLY A 726 10.42 -1.49 -3.52
N ILE A 727 9.57 -0.47 -3.38
CA ILE A 727 8.45 -0.19 -4.28
C ILE A 727 8.63 1.26 -4.74
N GLY A 728 8.72 1.46 -6.05
CA GLY A 728 8.87 2.78 -6.65
C GLY A 728 7.82 3.03 -7.72
N ILE A 729 7.71 4.30 -8.13
CA ILE A 729 6.79 4.71 -9.19
C ILE A 729 7.50 5.60 -10.19
N LEU A 730 7.11 5.50 -11.46
CA LEU A 730 7.46 6.44 -12.51
C LEU A 730 6.19 7.17 -12.94
N VAL A 731 6.27 8.50 -12.89
CA VAL A 731 5.13 9.40 -13.07
C VAL A 731 5.34 10.23 -14.35
N PRO A 732 4.36 10.28 -15.27
CA PRO A 732 4.43 11.18 -16.42
C PRO A 732 4.14 12.62 -16.01
N PHE A 733 4.94 13.57 -16.49
CA PHE A 733 4.63 15.00 -16.34
C PHE A 733 3.41 15.41 -17.17
N THR A 734 2.63 16.35 -16.66
CA THR A 734 1.45 16.87 -17.36
C THR A 734 1.72 18.06 -18.25
N SER A 735 2.77 18.82 -17.97
CA SER A 735 3.14 20.01 -18.73
C SER A 735 4.66 20.11 -18.90
N HIS A 736 5.09 20.80 -19.95
CA HIS A 736 6.52 21.11 -20.14
C HIS A 736 7.06 22.03 -19.04
N GLU A 737 6.22 22.93 -18.52
CA GLU A 737 6.59 23.83 -17.41
C GLU A 737 6.93 23.06 -16.14
N ASP A 738 6.18 21.99 -15.83
CA ASP A 738 6.48 21.12 -14.69
C ASP A 738 7.78 20.35 -14.92
N HIS A 739 7.95 19.78 -16.11
CA HIS A 739 9.20 19.11 -16.48
C HIS A 739 10.41 20.02 -16.29
N ASP A 740 10.35 21.23 -16.84
CA ASP A 740 11.46 22.18 -16.78
C ASP A 740 11.71 22.62 -15.32
N PHE A 741 10.66 22.86 -14.53
CA PHE A 741 10.79 23.18 -13.11
C PHE A 741 11.53 22.08 -12.34
N PHE A 742 11.09 20.82 -12.47
CA PHE A 742 11.72 19.70 -11.75
C PHE A 742 13.12 19.39 -12.27
N GLN A 743 13.38 19.62 -13.56
CA GLN A 743 14.71 19.49 -14.13
C GLN A 743 15.69 20.51 -13.53
N HIS A 744 15.30 21.78 -13.43
CA HIS A 744 16.13 22.80 -12.79
C HIS A 744 16.33 22.50 -11.31
N LEU A 745 15.26 22.13 -10.59
CA LEU A 745 15.37 21.72 -9.18
C LEU A 745 16.36 20.58 -9.00
N GLU A 746 16.29 19.52 -9.81
CA GLU A 746 17.25 18.41 -9.77
C GLU A 746 18.69 18.90 -10.04
N MET A 747 18.90 19.80 -11.00
CA MET A 747 20.21 20.38 -11.30
C MET A 747 20.79 21.15 -10.11
N HIS A 748 19.99 21.99 -9.44
CA HIS A 748 20.43 22.72 -8.24
C HIS A 748 20.69 21.76 -7.06
N MET A 749 19.83 20.75 -6.87
CA MET A 749 20.02 19.76 -5.81
C MET A 749 21.30 18.95 -5.99
N ARG A 750 21.70 18.63 -7.23
CA ARG A 750 22.96 17.92 -7.51
C ARG A 750 24.20 18.69 -7.04
N SER A 751 24.19 20.03 -7.13
CA SER A 751 25.31 20.86 -6.67
C SER A 751 25.23 21.22 -5.19
N GLU A 752 24.06 21.61 -4.71
CA GLU A 752 23.87 22.13 -3.35
C GLU A 752 23.74 21.03 -2.28
N PHE A 753 23.29 19.84 -2.69
CA PHE A 753 23.09 18.68 -1.83
C PHE A 753 23.63 17.40 -2.47
N PRO A 754 24.97 17.29 -2.64
CA PRO A 754 25.58 16.16 -3.32
C PRO A 754 25.41 14.84 -2.56
N PRO A 755 25.41 13.68 -3.24
CA PRO A 755 25.26 12.39 -2.58
C PRO A 755 26.32 12.13 -1.50
N LEU A 756 25.86 11.59 -0.37
CA LEU A 756 26.67 11.42 0.85
C LEU A 756 27.99 10.67 0.64
N CYS A 757 28.00 9.64 -0.22
CA CYS A 757 29.16 8.79 -0.46
C CYS A 757 30.12 9.34 -1.53
N GLY A 758 29.98 10.61 -1.94
CA GLY A 758 30.84 11.24 -2.96
C GLY A 758 30.64 10.71 -4.38
N ARG A 759 29.56 9.96 -4.62
CA ARG A 759 29.19 9.51 -5.98
C ARG A 759 28.48 10.65 -6.70
N ASP A 760 28.90 10.93 -7.93
CA ASP A 760 28.15 11.84 -8.80
C ASP A 760 26.77 11.26 -9.15
N HIS A 761 25.72 12.06 -8.92
CA HIS A 761 24.33 11.64 -9.09
C HIS A 761 24.00 11.28 -10.55
N LEU A 762 24.39 12.14 -11.50
CA LEU A 762 24.09 11.93 -12.92
C LEU A 762 24.83 10.70 -13.45
N SER A 763 26.07 10.49 -13.02
CA SER A 763 26.89 9.31 -13.33
C SER A 763 26.30 8.03 -12.72
N PHE A 764 25.71 8.10 -11.52
CA PHE A 764 25.01 6.97 -10.93
C PHE A 764 23.74 6.62 -11.71
N ARG A 765 22.87 7.59 -12.00
CA ARG A 765 21.64 7.34 -12.77
C ARG A 765 21.92 6.94 -14.23
N SER A 766 23.11 7.26 -14.74
CA SER A 766 23.63 6.89 -16.07
C SER A 766 24.55 5.66 -16.06
N TYR A 767 24.45 4.77 -15.08
CA TYR A 767 25.47 3.74 -14.82
C TYR A 767 25.81 2.87 -16.05
N TYR A 768 24.78 2.36 -16.73
CA TYR A 768 24.92 1.50 -17.92
C TYR A 768 24.51 2.21 -19.21
N PHE A 769 23.41 2.95 -19.15
CA PHE A 769 22.89 3.76 -20.24
C PHE A 769 22.72 5.20 -19.74
N PRO A 770 23.04 6.22 -20.55
CA PRO A 770 22.80 7.60 -20.19
C PRO A 770 21.33 7.84 -19.83
N VAL A 771 21.08 8.57 -18.74
CA VAL A 771 19.71 8.98 -18.36
C VAL A 771 19.07 9.71 -19.52
N LYS A 772 17.83 9.36 -19.82
CA LYS A 772 17.02 10.00 -20.86
C LYS A 772 15.61 10.22 -20.34
N ASN A 773 15.18 11.48 -20.26
CA ASN A 773 13.80 11.90 -19.94
C ASN A 773 13.28 11.39 -18.58
N VAL A 774 14.13 11.32 -17.55
CA VAL A 774 13.72 11.00 -16.18
C VAL A 774 14.40 11.98 -15.23
N ILE A 775 13.61 12.48 -14.27
CA ILE A 775 14.06 13.32 -13.17
C ILE A 775 14.00 12.49 -11.89
N ASP A 776 15.05 12.55 -11.07
CA ASP A 776 15.09 11.83 -9.80
C ASP A 776 14.30 12.56 -8.71
N GLY A 777 13.06 12.11 -8.48
CA GLY A 777 12.18 12.63 -7.44
C GLY A 777 12.72 12.43 -6.02
N ASP A 778 13.48 11.36 -5.78
CA ASP A 778 14.04 11.09 -4.45
C ASP A 778 15.10 12.13 -4.08
N LEU A 779 15.89 12.59 -5.06
CA LEU A 779 16.82 13.70 -4.88
C LEU A 779 16.06 15.03 -4.69
N CYS A 780 15.01 15.26 -5.48
CA CYS A 780 14.24 16.51 -5.39
C CYS A 780 13.56 16.67 -4.03
N GLU A 781 13.05 15.59 -3.43
CA GLU A 781 12.41 15.63 -2.11
C GLU A 781 13.37 15.93 -0.96
N GLN A 782 14.67 15.70 -1.15
CA GLN A 782 15.70 16.10 -0.17
C GLN A 782 15.80 17.63 -0.03
N PHE A 783 15.15 18.40 -0.90
CA PHE A 783 15.04 19.85 -0.76
C PHE A 783 14.55 20.24 0.64
N ASN A 784 13.55 19.53 1.16
CA ASN A 784 12.97 19.78 2.49
C ASN A 784 13.93 19.46 3.65
N SER A 785 15.00 18.69 3.38
CA SER A 785 16.02 18.32 4.36
C SER A 785 17.22 19.27 4.36
N MET A 786 17.30 20.21 3.41
CA MET A 786 18.38 21.20 3.35
C MET A 786 18.23 22.29 4.42
N ASP A 787 19.32 22.96 4.74
CA ASP A 787 19.28 24.15 5.60
C ASP A 787 18.38 25.25 5.00
N PRO A 788 17.61 26.01 5.82
CA PRO A 788 16.69 27.03 5.33
C PRO A 788 17.33 28.10 4.43
N HIS A 789 18.62 28.41 4.65
CA HIS A 789 19.37 29.35 3.79
C HIS A 789 19.54 28.80 2.37
N LYS A 790 19.86 27.51 2.24
CA LYS A 790 20.00 26.84 0.93
C LYS A 790 18.65 26.68 0.25
N GLN A 791 17.62 26.31 1.00
CA GLN A 791 16.24 26.25 0.49
C GLN A 791 15.82 27.59 -0.10
N LYS A 792 16.10 28.69 0.61
CA LYS A 792 15.81 30.04 0.14
C LYS A 792 16.59 30.39 -1.12
N SER A 793 17.89 30.11 -1.16
CA SER A 793 18.73 30.36 -2.35
C SER A 793 18.21 29.63 -3.59
N VAL A 794 17.93 28.33 -3.47
CA VAL A 794 17.42 27.51 -4.57
C VAL A 794 16.00 27.95 -4.98
N ALA A 795 15.14 28.29 -4.02
CA ALA A 795 13.80 28.77 -4.32
C ALA A 795 13.83 30.12 -5.05
N GLU A 796 14.69 31.06 -4.64
CA GLU A 796 14.89 32.35 -5.31
C GLU A 796 15.41 32.20 -6.74
N GLU A 797 16.33 31.25 -7.00
CA GLU A 797 16.80 30.93 -8.36
C GLU A 797 15.69 30.34 -9.25
N LEU A 798 14.67 29.73 -8.65
CA LEU A 798 13.47 29.23 -9.33
C LEU A 798 12.32 30.24 -9.37
N ASP A 799 12.54 31.49 -8.95
CA ASP A 799 11.53 32.55 -8.80
C ASP A 799 10.33 32.11 -7.93
N ARG A 800 10.59 31.37 -6.84
CA ARG A 800 9.58 30.83 -5.91
C ARG A 800 10.02 31.00 -4.47
N THR A 801 9.10 30.70 -3.56
CA THR A 801 9.38 30.58 -2.14
C THR A 801 9.56 29.10 -1.74
N PRO A 802 10.33 28.78 -0.68
CA PRO A 802 10.50 27.40 -0.24
C PRO A 802 9.18 26.63 -0.02
N PRO A 803 8.13 27.22 0.61
CA PRO A 803 6.84 26.55 0.76
C PRO A 803 6.15 26.22 -0.58
N GLU A 804 6.31 27.04 -1.61
CA GLU A 804 5.76 26.77 -2.95
C GLU A 804 6.49 25.61 -3.63
N VAL A 805 7.81 25.53 -3.48
CA VAL A 805 8.62 24.40 -3.98
C VAL A 805 8.20 23.10 -3.27
N SER A 806 8.10 23.11 -1.94
CA SER A 806 7.64 21.97 -1.15
C SER A 806 6.21 21.55 -1.53
N LYS A 807 5.30 22.50 -1.74
CA LYS A 807 3.94 22.24 -2.19
C LYS A 807 3.92 21.55 -3.56
N LYS A 808 4.71 22.05 -4.52
CA LYS A 808 4.79 21.47 -5.87
C LYS A 808 5.37 20.05 -5.86
N LEU A 809 6.34 19.76 -4.98
CA LEU A 809 6.85 18.39 -4.73
C LEU A 809 5.73 17.47 -4.19
N GLU A 810 4.97 17.94 -3.20
CA GLU A 810 3.88 17.18 -2.60
C GLU A 810 2.68 16.97 -3.53
N ASP A 811 2.42 17.88 -4.47
CA ASP A 811 1.33 17.76 -5.44
C ASP A 811 1.53 16.53 -6.35
N ILE A 812 2.77 16.18 -6.70
CA ILE A 812 3.07 14.95 -7.46
C ILE A 812 2.69 13.71 -6.65
N ARG A 813 3.06 13.63 -5.37
CA ARG A 813 2.66 12.52 -4.48
C ARG A 813 1.15 12.47 -4.32
N THR A 814 0.51 13.60 -4.08
CA THR A 814 -0.93 13.69 -3.85
C THR A 814 -1.74 13.23 -5.07
N ARG A 815 -1.22 13.43 -6.28
CA ARG A 815 -1.91 13.08 -7.53
C ARG A 815 -1.70 11.64 -8.01
N TYR A 816 -0.53 11.06 -7.75
CA TYR A 816 -0.13 9.76 -8.32
C TYR A 816 0.17 8.68 -7.27
N ALA A 817 0.37 9.09 -6.02
CA ALA A 817 0.84 8.25 -4.92
C ALA A 817 0.01 8.52 -3.65
N PHE A 818 0.59 8.16 -2.50
CA PHE A 818 -0.07 8.24 -1.21
C PHE A 818 0.39 9.43 -0.36
#